data_AF-A0A840KJG8-F1
#
_entry.id   AF-A0A840KJG8-F1
#
_cell.length_a   1.000
_cell.length_b   1.000
_cell.length_c   1.000
_cell.angle_alpha   90.00
_cell.angle_beta   90.00
_cell.angle_gamma   90.00
#
_symmetry.space_group_name_H-M   'P 1'
#
loop_
_entity.id
_entity.type
_entity.pdbx_description
1 polymer ?
#
loop_
_entity_poly.entity_id
_entity_poly.type
_entity_poly.pdbx_seq_one_letter_code
_entity_poly.pdbx_strand_id
1 'polypeptide(L)'
;MKKILSIIFTVFCLFGNAQLDTEHWFAPMSARAGTNSLESYLYLSTNETTPFSVQIYNNNTVYTTVQIAKGNPAQVSIPSTFLLAYPSLLFTPNTMGLYVKGPKKFFANYRFSITNHAEIITSKGLAGLGTTFYAAMAPITGTANYINSTIGITATEDNTSVVVSDYDPNIIFSDGTSSPTKTFTLNRGQSYVMDVISTDTPYNLDGLVGAKIVSTKPISVTNGNFNGIYTTLNLTNNDILMDQAVPVERLGKDFVVVKGNGSISSEMETVLVIAAENSTPLTINGVNTGITLNAGQYYMIPSSSYVNQGNNNYNMGISSTKNIYVYQLLAGVSGGNEYPTGGFNYIPPLSCFLPNKIDEIGFIDTIGPQSFNTKLNIITQTGATVTLNGIPIATINGPYPVTGNPNWVSYSVPNVTGNITVNSTKSVTAGIAAGSGAVGYGGYFAGFSSVPAISKTGDCYAGLLLEVDNTYDSYQWYLNGNPIPGATSYSINPELYGAGAYTCLITKNNCESKLTNPYNYTLCPPITTTTFSIGSCNTKVISPVFTASTQSIDPSHTNIVAQPTSGTVTVNPTTGQITYTPNPGLTADTTDSFVYYIEGNGNPADFEYFKIILNIDVLQISNASLSSCIDVNGNGTFNLTNANVTPDTGTTVTYFTNANLTGPIATPAAYTSPAGMVYANVTSSYGCSKTAQITLTTTPSPNINVNNFNASLCDDNFDGIINVNFNNVTPQIVNNSASFNVRYYLSQADANAGNNSNLPINWTYTANTTVYVRVDPISPNECPTVFGQIDFKIGNKITLLTGNANATVCDNDLSGSENVFLNDYKNLFTADPGVSLTFYATLANAQTGTAAIPATQILQTTGTYYIRFTSNTACPNTGVLTLVLKSPKKSDTLRDQVVCPGEKATLDAGPDFISYLWSTGATTQSILAGAGNYYVDLGFNGCIYRQYVNVTTAQAPTITKIETSGSDAIIHVSGGTPPYQYSLNGIDFQSSNIFVGLTRGIHKVYVLGSDGCMPVTKEFLILNLINAITPNGDGINDVLNYSDLRIKQDVSIEVVDRYGAMVYRSANKNYSWDGKSGGRNLPTGAYWYLLRWTEPDTKLPVSYSGWILIKNRE
;
A
#
# COMPACT_ATOMS: atom_id res chain seq x y z
N MET A 1 61.94 -25.67 11.00
CA MET A 1 61.18 -26.93 11.17
C MET A 1 59.88 -26.62 11.91
N LYS A 2 58.78 -26.76 11.18
CA LYS A 2 57.35 -26.92 11.53
C LYS A 2 56.94 -26.75 13.01
N LYS A 3 56.13 -25.72 13.29
CA LYS A 3 55.05 -25.77 14.29
C LYS A 3 53.73 -25.41 13.61
N ILE A 4 52.75 -26.28 13.80
CA ILE A 4 51.45 -26.35 13.15
C ILE A 4 50.56 -25.23 13.69
N LEU A 5 50.05 -24.38 12.80
CA LEU A 5 49.03 -23.36 13.10
C LEU A 5 47.70 -23.88 12.52
N SER A 6 46.81 -24.35 13.38
CA SER A 6 45.44 -24.68 13.01
C SER A 6 44.65 -23.38 12.88
N ILE A 7 44.42 -22.94 11.64
CA ILE A 7 43.52 -21.83 11.31
C ILE A 7 42.09 -22.38 11.30
N ILE A 8 41.29 -21.89 12.26
CA ILE A 8 39.85 -22.12 12.31
C ILE A 8 39.22 -21.25 11.21
N PHE A 9 38.77 -21.89 10.14
CA PHE A 9 37.96 -21.27 9.09
C PHE A 9 36.52 -21.15 9.60
N THR A 10 36.06 -19.93 9.88
CA THR A 10 34.66 -19.63 10.15
C THR A 10 33.96 -19.35 8.82
N VAL A 11 33.20 -20.31 8.33
CA VAL A 11 32.39 -20.21 7.10
C VAL A 11 31.06 -19.53 7.47
N PHE A 12 30.80 -18.35 6.92
CA PHE A 12 29.46 -17.75 6.93
C PHE A 12 28.63 -18.45 5.84
N CYS A 13 27.62 -19.23 6.25
CA CYS A 13 26.61 -19.76 5.33
C CYS A 13 25.28 -19.04 5.57
N LEU A 14 24.84 -18.25 4.59
CA LEU A 14 23.49 -17.69 4.53
C LEU A 14 22.54 -18.76 4.00
N PHE A 15 21.47 -19.04 4.74
CA PHE A 15 20.49 -20.05 4.41
C PHE A 15 19.12 -19.50 4.78
N GLY A 16 18.25 -19.23 3.79
CA GLY A 16 16.86 -18.80 4.00
C GLY A 16 15.85 -19.93 3.75
N ASN A 17 14.56 -19.62 3.95
CA ASN A 17 13.45 -20.43 3.45
C ASN A 17 13.21 -20.11 1.98
N ALA A 18 12.69 -21.08 1.24
CA ALA A 18 12.72 -20.98 -0.21
C ALA A 18 11.66 -20.10 -0.80
N GLN A 19 12.10 -19.37 -1.82
CA GLN A 19 11.34 -18.59 -2.78
C GLN A 19 10.54 -17.42 -2.20
N LEU A 20 10.00 -17.50 -0.98
CA LEU A 20 9.45 -16.37 -0.23
C LEU A 20 10.54 -15.85 0.72
N ASP A 21 11.34 -14.90 0.27
CA ASP A 21 12.52 -14.44 1.00
C ASP A 21 12.69 -12.91 0.90
N THR A 22 13.59 -12.36 1.69
CA THR A 22 13.92 -10.92 1.71
C THR A 22 14.93 -10.55 0.63
N GLU A 23 15.67 -11.54 0.10
CA GLU A 23 16.76 -11.36 -0.84
C GLU A 23 16.75 -12.44 -1.93
N HIS A 24 16.94 -12.01 -3.19
CA HIS A 24 16.95 -12.88 -4.36
C HIS A 24 18.11 -12.52 -5.29
N TRP A 25 18.80 -13.55 -5.77
CA TRP A 25 19.92 -13.42 -6.72
C TRP A 25 19.61 -14.21 -7.99
N PHE A 26 19.93 -13.63 -9.14
CA PHE A 26 19.79 -14.27 -10.44
C PHE A 26 21.12 -14.17 -11.19
N ALA A 27 21.70 -15.32 -11.53
CA ALA A 27 22.91 -15.37 -12.33
C ALA A 27 22.59 -15.25 -13.83
N PRO A 28 23.43 -14.53 -14.60
CA PRO A 28 23.25 -14.34 -16.04
C PRO A 28 23.51 -15.63 -16.82
N MET A 29 23.00 -15.72 -18.03
CA MET A 29 23.06 -16.89 -18.92
C MET A 29 23.58 -16.48 -20.31
N SER A 30 24.01 -17.46 -21.11
CA SER A 30 24.45 -17.24 -22.50
C SER A 30 23.40 -17.72 -23.49
N ALA A 31 23.07 -16.87 -24.47
CA ALA A 31 22.23 -17.18 -25.61
C ALA A 31 23.06 -17.12 -26.91
N ARG A 32 22.72 -17.97 -27.90
CA ARG A 32 23.42 -17.99 -29.21
C ARG A 32 22.53 -17.62 -30.38
N ALA A 33 21.22 -17.75 -30.26
CA ALA A 33 20.26 -17.25 -31.23
C ALA A 33 18.98 -16.77 -30.56
N GLY A 34 18.11 -16.14 -31.35
CA GLY A 34 16.76 -15.77 -30.91
C GLY A 34 16.69 -14.58 -29.94
N THR A 35 17.77 -13.83 -29.72
CA THR A 35 17.80 -12.73 -28.73
C THR A 35 17.19 -11.41 -29.21
N ASN A 36 16.92 -11.28 -30.52
CA ASN A 36 16.23 -10.12 -31.06
C ASN A 36 14.78 -10.13 -30.52
N SER A 37 14.32 -9.02 -29.94
CA SER A 37 13.00 -8.89 -29.29
C SER A 37 12.77 -9.73 -28.02
N LEU A 38 13.82 -10.08 -27.26
CA LEU A 38 13.64 -10.63 -25.91
C LEU A 38 12.89 -9.63 -25.03
N GLU A 39 11.74 -10.07 -24.52
CA GLU A 39 11.02 -9.41 -23.45
C GLU A 39 11.37 -10.10 -22.13
N SER A 40 11.80 -9.33 -21.14
CA SER A 40 12.28 -9.86 -19.87
C SER A 40 11.69 -9.08 -18.70
N TYR A 41 11.11 -9.81 -17.75
CA TYR A 41 10.37 -9.23 -16.64
C TYR A 41 10.71 -9.93 -15.33
N LEU A 42 10.72 -9.14 -14.26
CA LEU A 42 10.78 -9.63 -12.89
C LEU A 42 9.40 -9.50 -12.26
N TYR A 43 8.87 -10.64 -11.81
CA TYR A 43 7.59 -10.74 -11.12
C TYR A 43 7.82 -10.83 -9.62
N LEU A 44 7.22 -9.91 -8.88
CA LEU A 44 7.36 -9.75 -7.44
C LEU A 44 5.99 -9.83 -6.76
N SER A 45 5.84 -10.71 -5.78
CA SER A 45 4.57 -10.88 -5.04
C SER A 45 4.84 -11.21 -3.57
N THR A 46 3.88 -10.95 -2.69
CA THR A 46 4.04 -11.16 -1.25
C THR A 46 2.70 -11.48 -0.60
N ASN A 47 2.74 -12.16 0.54
CA ASN A 47 1.57 -12.39 1.38
C ASN A 47 1.28 -11.21 2.35
N GLU A 48 2.14 -10.20 2.38
CA GLU A 48 2.02 -9.02 3.24
C GLU A 48 0.93 -8.07 2.76
N THR A 49 -0.09 -7.82 3.58
CA THR A 49 -1.18 -6.89 3.24
C THR A 49 -0.76 -5.41 3.31
N THR A 50 0.28 -5.09 4.08
CA THR A 50 0.82 -3.73 4.16
C THR A 50 1.88 -3.54 3.08
N PRO A 51 1.73 -2.54 2.17
CA PRO A 51 2.70 -2.28 1.13
C PRO A 51 4.11 -2.01 1.66
N PHE A 52 5.13 -2.50 0.97
CA PHE A 52 6.53 -2.19 1.25
C PHE A 52 7.38 -2.10 -0.03
N SER A 53 8.48 -1.37 0.06
CA SER A 53 9.43 -1.14 -1.03
C SER A 53 10.35 -2.34 -1.27
N VAL A 54 10.44 -2.82 -2.51
CA VAL A 54 11.46 -3.76 -2.97
C VAL A 54 12.41 -3.06 -3.93
N GLN A 55 13.70 -3.15 -3.67
CA GLN A 55 14.77 -2.57 -4.47
C GLN A 55 15.38 -3.63 -5.38
N ILE A 56 15.55 -3.31 -6.66
CA ILE A 56 16.16 -4.16 -7.67
C ILE A 56 17.50 -3.56 -8.05
N TYR A 57 18.56 -4.35 -7.98
CA TYR A 57 19.93 -3.96 -8.22
C TYR A 57 20.50 -4.71 -9.43
N ASN A 58 21.34 -4.01 -10.19
CA ASN A 58 22.29 -4.60 -11.13
C ASN A 58 23.65 -3.93 -10.87
N ASN A 59 24.74 -4.71 -10.87
CA ASN A 59 26.08 -4.20 -10.54
C ASN A 59 26.14 -3.40 -9.23
N ASN A 60 25.52 -3.92 -8.15
CA ASN A 60 25.41 -3.25 -6.84
C ASN A 60 24.77 -1.84 -6.87
N THR A 61 24.19 -1.43 -8.00
CA THR A 61 23.52 -0.14 -8.19
C THR A 61 22.01 -0.37 -8.24
N VAL A 62 21.24 0.44 -7.51
CA VAL A 62 19.77 0.37 -7.56
C VAL A 62 19.30 0.74 -8.97
N TYR A 63 18.71 -0.22 -9.67
CA TYR A 63 18.08 -0.02 -10.96
C TYR A 63 16.69 0.63 -10.79
N THR A 64 15.87 0.08 -9.90
CA THR A 64 14.54 0.63 -9.59
C THR A 64 14.04 0.15 -8.22
N THR A 65 13.00 0.81 -7.71
CA THR A 65 12.28 0.43 -6.49
C THR A 65 10.80 0.34 -6.79
N VAL A 66 10.13 -0.74 -6.36
CA VAL A 66 8.69 -0.95 -6.57
C VAL A 66 7.97 -1.22 -5.24
N GLN A 67 6.69 -0.85 -5.18
CA GLN A 67 5.82 -1.20 -4.06
C GLN A 67 5.10 -2.52 -4.37
N ILE A 68 5.10 -3.44 -3.42
CA ILE A 68 4.29 -4.65 -3.49
C ILE A 68 3.47 -4.82 -2.23
N ALA A 69 2.31 -5.45 -2.38
CA ALA A 69 1.46 -5.93 -1.29
C ALA A 69 0.67 -7.14 -1.78
N LYS A 70 0.08 -7.90 -0.86
CA LYS A 70 -0.86 -8.95 -1.19
C LYS A 70 -2.04 -8.40 -1.99
N GLY A 71 -2.38 -9.06 -3.10
CA GLY A 71 -3.36 -8.62 -4.07
C GLY A 71 -2.85 -7.54 -5.02
N ASN A 72 -1.62 -7.05 -4.83
CA ASN A 72 -0.96 -6.04 -5.65
C ASN A 72 0.49 -6.43 -5.97
N PRO A 73 0.70 -7.52 -6.73
CA PRO A 73 2.03 -7.93 -7.19
C PRO A 73 2.55 -6.96 -8.25
N ALA A 74 3.87 -6.88 -8.40
CA ALA A 74 4.54 -6.05 -9.39
C ALA A 74 5.14 -6.88 -10.53
N GLN A 75 5.04 -6.33 -11.75
CA GLN A 75 5.76 -6.80 -12.94
C GLN A 75 6.72 -5.67 -13.38
N VAL A 76 8.01 -5.96 -13.38
CA VAL A 76 9.07 -4.96 -13.67
C VAL A 76 9.81 -5.35 -14.93
N SER A 77 9.89 -4.45 -15.91
CA SER A 77 10.70 -4.68 -17.11
C SER A 77 12.19 -4.66 -16.77
N ILE A 78 12.90 -5.72 -17.15
CA ILE A 78 14.33 -5.91 -16.93
C ILE A 78 15.05 -5.82 -18.27
N PRO A 79 16.09 -4.99 -18.43
CA PRO A 79 16.91 -4.98 -19.63
C PRO A 79 17.54 -6.35 -19.88
N SER A 80 17.46 -6.86 -21.11
CA SER A 80 18.04 -8.16 -21.48
C SER A 80 19.56 -8.23 -21.18
N THR A 81 20.26 -7.10 -21.27
CA THR A 81 21.69 -6.96 -20.93
C THR A 81 22.03 -7.28 -19.48
N PHE A 82 21.05 -7.34 -18.57
CA PHE A 82 21.30 -7.69 -17.17
C PHE A 82 21.49 -9.19 -16.98
N LEU A 83 20.84 -10.03 -17.80
CA LEU A 83 20.86 -11.48 -17.63
C LEU A 83 21.24 -12.28 -18.87
N LEU A 84 21.31 -11.68 -20.07
CA LEU A 84 21.83 -12.32 -21.28
C LEU A 84 23.22 -11.81 -21.66
N ALA A 85 24.23 -12.67 -21.53
CA ALA A 85 25.59 -12.36 -21.88
C ALA A 85 25.82 -12.45 -23.39
N TYR A 86 26.38 -11.38 -23.96
CA TYR A 86 26.89 -11.39 -25.33
C TYR A 86 28.27 -12.06 -25.37
N PRO A 87 28.73 -12.55 -26.54
CA PRO A 87 30.00 -13.30 -26.65
C PRO A 87 31.22 -12.63 -26.01
N SER A 88 31.31 -11.29 -26.00
CA SER A 88 32.43 -10.55 -25.38
C SER A 88 32.43 -10.55 -23.85
N LEU A 89 31.34 -10.97 -23.20
CA LEU A 89 31.19 -11.03 -21.74
C LEU A 89 31.31 -12.46 -21.20
N LEU A 90 31.49 -13.45 -22.08
CA LEU A 90 31.74 -14.83 -21.69
C LEU A 90 33.17 -15.00 -21.21
N PHE A 91 33.38 -15.97 -20.33
CA PHE A 91 34.68 -16.36 -19.78
C PHE A 91 35.47 -15.23 -19.11
N THR A 92 34.78 -14.14 -18.74
CA THR A 92 35.37 -12.97 -18.08
C THR A 92 34.48 -12.52 -16.93
N PRO A 93 35.05 -12.13 -15.77
CA PRO A 93 34.28 -11.46 -14.72
C PRO A 93 33.59 -10.21 -15.27
N ASN A 94 32.29 -10.11 -15.08
CA ASN A 94 31.47 -9.00 -15.53
C ASN A 94 30.48 -8.58 -14.43
N THR A 95 29.70 -7.53 -14.67
CA THR A 95 28.79 -6.95 -13.68
C THR A 95 27.32 -7.26 -13.96
N MET A 96 27.07 -8.34 -14.70
CA MET A 96 25.72 -8.83 -14.99
C MET A 96 25.12 -9.54 -13.77
N GLY A 97 23.85 -9.91 -13.86
CA GLY A 97 23.07 -10.53 -12.79
C GLY A 97 22.08 -9.56 -12.16
N LEU A 98 21.18 -10.09 -11.34
CA LEU A 98 20.27 -9.30 -10.53
C LEU A 98 20.44 -9.62 -9.06
N TYR A 99 20.30 -8.59 -8.23
CA TYR A 99 20.10 -8.71 -6.80
C TYR A 99 18.84 -7.95 -6.41
N VAL A 100 17.91 -8.57 -5.71
CA VAL A 100 16.60 -7.98 -5.36
C VAL A 100 16.42 -8.08 -3.86
N LYS A 101 16.10 -6.97 -3.19
CA LYS A 101 16.04 -6.87 -1.74
C LYS A 101 14.82 -6.10 -1.25
N GLY A 102 14.19 -6.58 -0.19
CA GLY A 102 13.09 -5.90 0.51
C GLY A 102 13.15 -6.06 2.03
N PRO A 103 12.48 -5.18 2.80
CA PRO A 103 12.42 -5.25 4.25
C PRO A 103 11.53 -6.40 4.79
N LYS A 104 10.72 -7.03 3.93
CA LYS A 104 9.86 -8.18 4.24
C LYS A 104 10.00 -9.25 3.16
N LYS A 105 9.51 -10.47 3.42
CA LYS A 105 9.63 -11.60 2.48
C LYS A 105 8.70 -11.44 1.25
N PHE A 106 9.20 -11.79 0.07
CA PHE A 106 8.48 -11.77 -1.20
C PHE A 106 8.96 -12.90 -2.12
N PHE A 107 8.17 -13.23 -3.14
CA PHE A 107 8.56 -14.10 -4.24
C PHE A 107 9.19 -13.30 -5.36
N ALA A 108 10.24 -13.84 -5.99
CA ALA A 108 10.84 -13.27 -7.19
C ALA A 108 10.95 -14.30 -8.31
N ASN A 109 10.42 -13.99 -9.48
CA ASN A 109 10.48 -14.84 -10.66
C ASN A 109 10.93 -14.03 -11.87
N TYR A 110 12.04 -14.43 -12.48
CA TYR A 110 12.46 -13.86 -13.74
C TYR A 110 11.79 -14.63 -14.87
N ARG A 111 10.91 -13.96 -15.62
CA ARG A 111 10.19 -14.56 -16.75
C ARG A 111 10.55 -13.82 -18.01
N PHE A 112 10.84 -14.56 -19.06
CA PHE A 112 11.27 -13.98 -20.31
C PHE A 112 10.72 -14.76 -21.49
N SER A 113 10.48 -14.04 -22.58
CA SER A 113 9.88 -14.56 -23.80
C SER A 113 10.57 -13.94 -25.01
N ILE A 114 10.75 -14.75 -26.03
CA ILE A 114 11.04 -14.36 -27.41
C ILE A 114 9.91 -14.90 -28.27
N THR A 115 9.84 -14.49 -29.54
CA THR A 115 8.69 -14.77 -30.42
C THR A 115 8.16 -16.21 -30.36
N ASN A 116 9.05 -17.19 -30.23
CA ASN A 116 8.71 -18.62 -30.22
C ASN A 116 9.33 -19.39 -29.04
N HIS A 117 9.76 -18.75 -27.96
CA HIS A 117 10.30 -19.47 -26.79
C HIS A 117 10.08 -18.65 -25.53
N ALA A 118 9.89 -19.29 -24.39
CA ALA A 118 9.86 -18.60 -23.10
C ALA A 118 10.46 -19.50 -22.04
N GLU A 119 10.84 -18.92 -20.91
CA GLU A 119 11.15 -19.71 -19.73
C GLU A 119 10.95 -18.87 -18.46
N ILE A 120 10.84 -19.57 -17.34
CA ILE A 120 10.81 -18.96 -16.01
C ILE A 120 12.00 -19.46 -15.20
N ILE A 121 12.82 -18.52 -14.72
CA ILE A 121 13.76 -18.79 -13.63
C ILE A 121 13.07 -18.38 -12.34
N THR A 122 12.55 -19.36 -11.61
CA THR A 122 11.98 -19.13 -10.29
C THR A 122 13.11 -18.99 -9.29
N SER A 123 13.21 -17.85 -8.60
CA SER A 123 14.25 -17.69 -7.58
C SER A 123 13.99 -18.59 -6.39
N LYS A 124 15.04 -19.25 -5.93
CA LYS A 124 15.14 -20.08 -4.75
C LYS A 124 15.35 -19.24 -3.47
N GLY A 125 15.40 -17.92 -3.57
CA GLY A 125 15.72 -17.01 -2.45
C GLY A 125 17.15 -17.23 -1.95
N LEU A 126 17.41 -16.99 -0.67
CA LEU A 126 18.71 -17.29 -0.06
C LEU A 126 18.99 -18.80 -0.03
N ALA A 127 17.98 -19.65 -0.12
CA ALA A 127 18.17 -21.09 -0.21
C ALA A 127 18.79 -21.56 -1.54
N GLY A 128 18.80 -20.70 -2.57
CA GLY A 128 19.54 -20.94 -3.82
C GLY A 128 21.03 -20.58 -3.73
N LEU A 129 21.47 -19.99 -2.61
CA LEU A 129 22.86 -19.63 -2.39
C LEU A 129 23.58 -20.75 -1.62
N GLY A 130 24.79 -21.06 -2.05
CA GLY A 130 25.64 -22.05 -1.38
C GLY A 130 27.03 -22.09 -2.00
N THR A 131 27.81 -23.10 -1.63
CA THR A 131 29.22 -23.21 -2.05
C THR A 131 29.53 -24.41 -2.91
N THR A 132 28.62 -25.40 -3.01
CA THR A 132 28.82 -26.60 -3.82
C THR A 132 27.56 -26.90 -4.62
N PHE A 133 27.71 -27.03 -5.93
CA PHE A 133 26.62 -27.35 -6.86
C PHE A 133 27.08 -28.40 -7.87
N TYR A 134 26.11 -29.08 -8.47
CA TYR A 134 26.29 -29.80 -9.73
C TYR A 134 25.45 -29.13 -10.81
N ALA A 135 26.04 -28.90 -11.98
CA ALA A 135 25.34 -28.23 -13.07
C ALA A 135 24.32 -29.16 -13.73
N ALA A 136 23.11 -28.66 -13.97
CA ALA A 136 22.03 -29.39 -14.62
C ALA A 136 21.65 -28.70 -15.92
N MET A 137 21.48 -29.51 -16.97
CA MET A 137 20.99 -29.08 -18.28
C MET A 137 20.43 -30.30 -18.99
N ALA A 138 19.56 -30.07 -19.97
CA ALA A 138 19.06 -31.15 -20.79
C ALA A 138 20.20 -31.69 -21.68
N PRO A 139 20.45 -33.01 -21.69
CA PRO A 139 21.35 -33.62 -22.66
C PRO A 139 20.87 -33.32 -24.08
N ILE A 140 21.74 -32.78 -24.92
CA ILE A 140 21.39 -32.33 -26.25
C ILE A 140 21.37 -33.51 -27.22
N THR A 141 20.31 -33.66 -28.00
CA THR A 141 20.13 -34.75 -28.97
C THR A 141 20.37 -34.30 -30.42
N GLY A 142 20.29 -33.00 -30.71
CA GLY A 142 20.50 -32.41 -32.04
C GLY A 142 21.62 -31.35 -32.07
N THR A 143 22.34 -31.23 -33.18
CA THR A 143 23.48 -30.29 -33.30
C THR A 143 23.17 -29.11 -34.21
N ALA A 144 23.49 -27.90 -33.75
CA ALA A 144 23.62 -26.69 -34.57
C ALA A 144 24.48 -25.62 -33.88
N ASN A 145 25.01 -24.66 -34.64
CA ASN A 145 25.94 -23.64 -34.15
C ASN A 145 25.32 -22.67 -33.11
N TYR A 146 23.99 -22.65 -33.02
CA TYR A 146 23.26 -21.87 -32.02
C TYR A 146 22.74 -22.70 -30.85
N ILE A 147 22.95 -24.02 -30.83
CA ILE A 147 22.51 -24.91 -29.75
C ILE A 147 23.60 -24.99 -28.70
N ASN A 148 23.28 -24.63 -27.45
CA ASN A 148 24.25 -24.45 -26.38
C ASN A 148 23.78 -24.96 -25.00
N SER A 149 24.76 -25.25 -24.15
CA SER A 149 24.60 -25.42 -22.70
C SER A 149 25.38 -24.33 -21.99
N THR A 150 24.80 -23.71 -20.96
CA THR A 150 25.38 -22.54 -20.28
C THR A 150 25.37 -22.71 -18.76
N ILE A 151 26.40 -22.18 -18.10
CA ILE A 151 26.50 -22.04 -16.65
C ILE A 151 26.81 -20.58 -16.34
N GLY A 152 25.94 -19.97 -15.55
CA GLY A 152 26.07 -18.63 -15.01
C GLY A 152 26.29 -18.65 -13.52
N ILE A 153 27.28 -17.89 -13.05
CA ILE A 153 27.64 -17.83 -11.62
C ILE A 153 27.72 -16.37 -11.19
N THR A 154 27.07 -16.00 -10.10
CA THR A 154 27.15 -14.67 -9.48
C THR A 154 27.63 -14.78 -8.04
N ALA A 155 28.61 -13.97 -7.66
CA ALA A 155 29.11 -13.94 -6.28
C ALA A 155 28.32 -12.98 -5.40
N THR A 156 28.01 -13.41 -4.17
CA THR A 156 27.32 -12.57 -3.18
C THR A 156 28.26 -11.80 -2.27
N GLU A 157 29.56 -12.07 -2.37
CA GLU A 157 30.62 -11.50 -1.54
C GLU A 157 31.92 -11.27 -2.34
N ASP A 158 32.74 -10.34 -1.85
CA ASP A 158 34.04 -10.04 -2.46
C ASP A 158 35.04 -11.19 -2.31
N ASN A 159 35.99 -11.26 -3.25
CA ASN A 159 37.05 -12.26 -3.26
C ASN A 159 36.53 -13.71 -3.20
N THR A 160 35.44 -13.99 -3.91
CA THR A 160 34.87 -15.34 -4.04
C THR A 160 35.63 -16.10 -5.12
N SER A 161 36.43 -17.09 -4.73
CA SER A 161 37.09 -17.99 -5.66
C SER A 161 36.16 -19.13 -6.04
N VAL A 162 36.03 -19.41 -7.33
CA VAL A 162 35.17 -20.46 -7.88
C VAL A 162 35.99 -21.40 -8.75
N VAL A 163 35.74 -22.70 -8.60
CA VAL A 163 36.30 -23.78 -9.40
C VAL A 163 35.16 -24.58 -10.02
N VAL A 164 35.16 -24.71 -11.34
CA VAL A 164 34.30 -25.65 -12.06
C VAL A 164 35.15 -26.82 -12.56
N SER A 165 34.75 -28.04 -12.25
CA SER A 165 35.51 -29.27 -12.51
C SER A 165 34.57 -30.44 -12.84
N ASP A 166 35.14 -31.62 -13.05
CA ASP A 166 34.43 -32.91 -13.18
C ASP A 166 33.40 -32.99 -14.33
N TYR A 167 33.45 -32.05 -15.28
CA TYR A 167 32.82 -32.17 -16.60
C TYR A 167 33.66 -33.07 -17.52
N ASP A 168 33.10 -33.53 -18.64
CA ASP A 168 33.83 -34.39 -19.59
C ASP A 168 35.10 -33.67 -20.08
N PRO A 169 36.30 -34.26 -19.94
CA PRO A 169 37.55 -33.58 -20.30
C PRO A 169 37.68 -33.29 -21.80
N ASN A 170 36.83 -33.87 -22.65
CA ASN A 170 36.84 -33.70 -24.10
C ASN A 170 35.86 -32.61 -24.59
N ILE A 171 35.18 -31.89 -23.68
CA ILE A 171 34.41 -30.70 -24.08
C ILE A 171 35.32 -29.60 -24.63
N ILE A 172 34.75 -28.77 -25.48
CA ILE A 172 35.37 -27.54 -25.99
C ILE A 172 34.45 -26.39 -25.61
N PHE A 173 34.95 -25.47 -24.78
CA PHE A 173 34.25 -24.23 -24.46
C PHE A 173 34.19 -23.31 -25.67
N SER A 174 33.21 -22.42 -25.73
CA SER A 174 33.02 -21.55 -26.90
C SER A 174 34.12 -20.47 -27.08
N ASP A 175 35.00 -20.30 -26.10
CA ASP A 175 36.27 -19.55 -26.24
C ASP A 175 37.37 -20.35 -26.97
N GLY A 176 37.07 -21.58 -27.42
CA GLY A 176 37.97 -22.50 -28.09
C GLY A 176 38.88 -23.28 -27.14
N THR A 177 38.76 -23.10 -25.83
CA THR A 177 39.63 -23.77 -24.85
C THR A 177 39.05 -25.12 -24.41
N SER A 178 39.94 -26.02 -24.02
CA SER A 178 39.62 -27.24 -23.27
C SER A 178 40.56 -27.31 -22.06
N SER A 179 40.00 -27.56 -20.88
CA SER A 179 40.73 -27.60 -19.61
C SER A 179 40.03 -28.55 -18.66
N PRO A 180 40.71 -29.33 -17.80
CA PRO A 180 40.04 -30.18 -16.81
C PRO A 180 39.34 -29.38 -15.70
N THR A 181 39.72 -28.11 -15.51
CA THR A 181 39.09 -27.20 -14.54
C THR A 181 39.07 -25.77 -15.05
N LYS A 182 38.04 -24.99 -14.68
CA LYS A 182 37.98 -23.53 -14.85
C LYS A 182 38.01 -22.88 -13.47
N THR A 183 38.92 -21.93 -13.26
CA THR A 183 39.07 -21.22 -11.97
C THR A 183 39.07 -19.72 -12.20
N PHE A 184 38.32 -19.00 -11.39
CA PHE A 184 38.21 -17.54 -11.46
C PHE A 184 37.82 -16.97 -10.09
N THR A 185 38.02 -15.66 -9.92
CA THR A 185 37.65 -14.93 -8.69
C THR A 185 36.66 -13.84 -9.06
N LEU A 186 35.61 -13.70 -8.25
CA LEU A 186 34.55 -12.71 -8.41
C LEU A 186 34.43 -11.86 -7.17
N ASN A 187 34.15 -10.57 -7.38
CA ASN A 187 33.70 -9.68 -6.32
C ASN A 187 32.17 -9.72 -6.18
N ARG A 188 31.63 -9.16 -5.09
CA ARG A 188 30.20 -9.12 -4.83
C ARG A 188 29.46 -8.47 -6.00
N GLY A 189 28.42 -9.12 -6.48
CA GLY A 189 27.62 -8.65 -7.61
C GLY A 189 28.29 -8.85 -8.98
N GLN A 190 29.52 -9.38 -9.04
CA GLN A 190 30.12 -9.81 -10.30
C GLN A 190 29.66 -11.22 -10.65
N SER A 191 29.63 -11.46 -11.96
CA SER A 191 29.23 -12.72 -12.56
C SER A 191 30.26 -13.26 -13.53
N TYR A 192 30.21 -14.57 -13.76
CA TYR A 192 31.00 -15.29 -14.76
C TYR A 192 30.07 -16.22 -15.54
N VAL A 193 30.09 -16.13 -16.86
CA VAL A 193 29.25 -16.96 -17.74
C VAL A 193 30.15 -17.78 -18.64
N MET A 194 29.86 -19.07 -18.73
CA MET A 194 30.57 -20.01 -19.60
C MET A 194 29.56 -20.89 -20.33
N ASP A 195 29.89 -21.27 -21.56
CA ASP A 195 29.05 -22.14 -22.35
C ASP A 195 29.84 -23.02 -23.32
N VAL A 196 29.14 -24.02 -23.85
CA VAL A 196 29.61 -24.95 -24.88
C VAL A 196 28.61 -24.96 -26.03
N ILE A 197 29.09 -25.15 -27.26
CA ILE A 197 28.25 -25.20 -28.46
C ILE A 197 28.23 -26.63 -28.99
N SER A 198 27.04 -27.13 -29.34
CA SER A 198 26.84 -28.54 -29.74
C SER A 198 27.66 -29.00 -30.96
N THR A 199 28.08 -28.08 -31.83
CA THR A 199 28.83 -28.39 -33.06
C THR A 199 30.33 -28.51 -32.87
N ASP A 200 30.88 -28.00 -31.77
CA ASP A 200 32.34 -27.94 -31.59
C ASP A 200 32.92 -29.34 -31.33
N THR A 201 32.17 -30.18 -30.61
CA THR A 201 32.54 -31.58 -30.33
C THR A 201 31.32 -32.38 -29.88
N PRO A 202 31.22 -33.70 -30.18
CA PRO A 202 30.12 -34.54 -29.70
C PRO A 202 30.00 -34.56 -28.16
N TYR A 203 31.10 -34.36 -27.44
CA TYR A 203 31.10 -34.30 -25.97
C TYR A 203 30.40 -33.05 -25.42
N ASN A 204 30.16 -32.01 -26.23
CA ASN A 204 29.43 -30.82 -25.80
C ASN A 204 27.92 -31.05 -25.67
N LEU A 205 27.42 -32.21 -26.12
CA LEU A 205 26.00 -32.55 -26.05
C LEU A 205 25.52 -32.78 -24.61
N ASP A 206 26.33 -33.44 -23.79
CA ASP A 206 26.00 -33.81 -22.42
C ASP A 206 27.18 -33.65 -21.43
N GLY A 207 28.40 -33.35 -21.91
CA GLY A 207 29.61 -33.34 -21.09
C GLY A 207 29.65 -32.28 -19.98
N LEU A 208 28.78 -31.27 -20.02
CA LEU A 208 28.60 -30.32 -18.91
C LEU A 208 27.58 -30.78 -17.85
N VAL A 209 26.75 -31.80 -18.15
CA VAL A 209 25.80 -32.34 -17.18
C VAL A 209 26.57 -32.93 -16.01
N GLY A 210 26.28 -32.46 -14.80
CA GLY A 210 26.99 -32.91 -13.60
C GLY A 210 28.36 -32.27 -13.39
N ALA A 211 28.71 -31.20 -14.10
CA ALA A 211 29.89 -30.40 -13.78
C ALA A 211 29.82 -29.90 -12.33
N LYS A 212 30.87 -30.13 -11.55
CA LYS A 212 30.94 -29.74 -10.15
C LYS A 212 31.41 -28.29 -10.02
N ILE A 213 30.67 -27.48 -9.28
CA ILE A 213 31.00 -26.08 -9.02
C ILE A 213 31.26 -25.93 -7.52
N VAL A 214 32.47 -25.50 -7.15
CA VAL A 214 32.88 -25.28 -5.76
C VAL A 214 33.37 -23.84 -5.61
N SER A 215 32.86 -23.14 -4.60
CA SER A 215 33.27 -21.78 -4.27
C SER A 215 33.72 -21.65 -2.81
N THR A 216 34.55 -20.64 -2.54
CA THR A 216 34.99 -20.33 -1.17
C THR A 216 33.92 -19.62 -0.33
N LYS A 217 32.93 -19.01 -1.00
CA LYS A 217 31.87 -18.19 -0.42
C LYS A 217 30.55 -18.41 -1.18
N PRO A 218 29.39 -18.07 -0.62
CA PRO A 218 28.10 -18.31 -1.29
C PRO A 218 28.02 -17.67 -2.68
N ILE A 219 27.47 -18.42 -3.63
CA ILE A 219 27.21 -17.99 -5.02
C ILE A 219 25.79 -18.36 -5.42
N SER A 220 25.26 -17.65 -6.42
CA SER A 220 24.05 -18.03 -7.16
C SER A 220 24.44 -18.68 -8.48
N VAL A 221 23.75 -19.76 -8.87
CA VAL A 221 24.02 -20.50 -10.11
C VAL A 221 22.75 -20.63 -10.95
N THR A 222 22.81 -20.19 -12.20
CA THR A 222 21.81 -20.47 -13.24
C THR A 222 22.43 -21.42 -14.23
N ASN A 223 21.75 -22.51 -14.58
CA ASN A 223 22.27 -23.48 -15.54
C ASN A 223 21.16 -24.04 -16.43
N GLY A 224 21.56 -24.58 -17.58
CA GLY A 224 20.62 -25.15 -18.54
C GLY A 224 21.06 -24.92 -19.98
N ASN A 225 20.10 -24.96 -20.88
CA ASN A 225 20.25 -24.69 -22.30
C ASN A 225 19.44 -23.45 -22.65
N PHE A 226 20.05 -22.45 -23.31
CA PHE A 226 19.24 -21.36 -23.86
C PHE A 226 18.59 -21.78 -25.17
N ASN A 227 19.30 -22.58 -25.96
CA ASN A 227 18.75 -23.24 -27.13
C ASN A 227 19.08 -24.73 -27.01
N GLY A 228 18.16 -25.51 -26.45
CA GLY A 228 18.31 -26.94 -26.19
C GLY A 228 17.38 -27.80 -27.04
N ILE A 229 17.89 -28.89 -27.60
CA ILE A 229 17.12 -29.93 -28.29
C ILE A 229 17.35 -31.22 -27.50
N TYR A 230 16.33 -31.81 -26.89
CA TYR A 230 16.53 -32.85 -25.86
C TYR A 230 15.71 -34.13 -26.04
N THR A 231 14.92 -34.20 -27.10
CA THR A 231 14.19 -35.43 -27.48
C THR A 231 14.86 -36.08 -28.67
N THR A 232 14.82 -37.42 -28.75
CA THR A 232 15.33 -38.14 -29.93
C THR A 232 14.31 -38.20 -31.07
N LEU A 233 13.06 -37.84 -30.80
CA LEU A 233 11.95 -37.87 -31.76
C LEU A 233 11.86 -36.59 -32.61
N ASN A 234 12.52 -35.52 -32.18
CA ASN A 234 12.60 -34.26 -32.91
C ASN A 234 13.98 -33.61 -32.70
N LEU A 235 14.72 -33.44 -33.79
CA LEU A 235 16.10 -32.94 -33.77
C LEU A 235 16.23 -31.50 -34.30
N THR A 236 15.11 -30.79 -34.48
CA THR A 236 15.08 -29.48 -35.15
C THR A 236 14.44 -28.38 -34.31
N ASN A 237 13.43 -28.70 -33.51
CA ASN A 237 12.85 -27.78 -32.54
C ASN A 237 13.76 -27.69 -31.32
N ASN A 238 14.08 -26.48 -30.91
CA ASN A 238 14.83 -26.19 -29.70
C ASN A 238 13.95 -25.38 -28.75
N ASP A 239 14.31 -25.34 -27.47
CA ASP A 239 13.69 -24.45 -26.51
C ASP A 239 14.67 -23.96 -25.45
N ILE A 240 14.22 -23.00 -24.66
CA ILE A 240 14.93 -22.54 -23.47
C ILE A 240 14.59 -23.50 -22.33
N LEU A 241 15.62 -24.06 -21.69
CA LEU A 241 15.51 -25.10 -20.66
C LEU A 241 16.48 -24.78 -19.54
N MET A 242 16.05 -23.96 -18.59
CA MET A 242 16.93 -23.54 -17.50
C MET A 242 16.16 -23.16 -16.25
N ASP A 243 16.82 -23.34 -15.11
CA ASP A 243 16.34 -22.89 -13.81
C ASP A 243 17.53 -22.48 -12.95
N GLN A 244 17.24 -21.90 -11.80
CA GLN A 244 18.24 -21.68 -10.77
C GLN A 244 18.58 -23.01 -10.09
N ALA A 245 19.88 -23.30 -9.97
CA ALA A 245 20.38 -24.44 -9.22
C ALA A 245 20.27 -24.21 -7.71
N VAL A 246 20.28 -25.32 -6.99
CA VAL A 246 20.23 -25.37 -5.53
C VAL A 246 21.51 -26.06 -5.03
N PRO A 247 22.13 -25.62 -3.92
CA PRO A 247 23.38 -26.22 -3.48
C PRO A 247 23.17 -27.60 -2.84
N VAL A 248 24.22 -28.42 -2.82
CA VAL A 248 24.16 -29.85 -2.47
C VAL A 248 23.58 -30.11 -1.08
N GLU A 249 23.79 -29.21 -0.12
CA GLU A 249 23.27 -29.29 1.24
C GLU A 249 21.73 -29.14 1.35
N ARG A 250 21.06 -28.72 0.27
CA ARG A 250 19.59 -28.55 0.20
C ARG A 250 18.89 -29.63 -0.62
N LEU A 251 19.64 -30.62 -1.09
CA LEU A 251 19.10 -31.78 -1.80
C LEU A 251 18.42 -32.76 -0.85
N GLY A 252 17.66 -33.68 -1.42
CA GLY A 252 16.99 -34.72 -0.68
C GLY A 252 16.84 -36.01 -1.47
N LYS A 253 15.91 -36.84 -1.02
CA LYS A 253 15.89 -38.27 -1.35
C LYS A 253 14.57 -38.79 -1.90
N ASP A 254 13.48 -38.04 -1.73
CA ASP A 254 12.14 -38.45 -2.10
C ASP A 254 11.48 -37.30 -2.88
N PHE A 255 10.90 -37.60 -4.03
CA PHE A 255 10.41 -36.60 -4.98
C PHE A 255 9.15 -37.12 -5.66
N VAL A 256 8.27 -36.20 -6.01
CA VAL A 256 7.14 -36.47 -6.91
C VAL A 256 7.16 -35.45 -8.01
N VAL A 257 7.00 -35.94 -9.24
CA VAL A 257 6.80 -35.10 -10.41
C VAL A 257 5.42 -35.38 -10.99
N VAL A 258 4.81 -34.34 -11.56
CA VAL A 258 3.52 -34.43 -12.22
C VAL A 258 3.70 -33.92 -13.63
N LYS A 259 3.31 -34.73 -14.61
CA LYS A 259 3.50 -34.49 -16.04
C LYS A 259 3.03 -33.09 -16.44
N GLY A 260 3.76 -32.44 -17.34
CA GLY A 260 3.30 -31.29 -18.11
C GLY A 260 2.19 -31.66 -19.09
N ASN A 261 2.02 -30.84 -20.11
CA ASN A 261 0.91 -30.99 -21.06
C ASN A 261 1.23 -31.99 -22.18
N GLY A 262 2.49 -32.35 -22.40
CA GLY A 262 2.91 -33.22 -23.50
C GLY A 262 2.42 -34.66 -23.38
N SER A 263 2.32 -35.36 -24.51
CA SER A 263 2.05 -36.80 -24.53
C SER A 263 3.24 -37.58 -23.95
N ILE A 264 2.96 -38.72 -23.32
CA ILE A 264 4.01 -39.68 -22.93
C ILE A 264 4.83 -40.16 -24.14
N SER A 265 4.22 -40.18 -25.32
CA SER A 265 4.86 -40.66 -26.55
C SER A 265 5.76 -39.63 -27.24
N SER A 266 5.80 -38.37 -26.82
CA SER A 266 6.67 -37.36 -27.44
C SER A 266 8.06 -37.28 -26.82
N GLU A 267 8.29 -38.00 -25.71
CA GLU A 267 9.55 -37.96 -24.94
C GLU A 267 9.91 -36.57 -24.41
N MET A 268 8.98 -35.60 -24.47
CA MET A 268 9.18 -34.26 -23.90
C MET A 268 9.00 -34.26 -22.37
N GLU A 269 8.28 -35.25 -21.84
CA GLU A 269 7.99 -35.43 -20.42
C GLU A 269 9.02 -36.36 -19.79
N THR A 270 10.23 -35.88 -19.52
CA THR A 270 11.31 -36.71 -18.95
C THR A 270 11.84 -36.10 -17.66
N VAL A 271 12.63 -36.87 -16.91
CA VAL A 271 13.21 -36.39 -15.66
C VAL A 271 14.71 -36.65 -15.66
N LEU A 272 15.48 -35.59 -15.52
CA LEU A 272 16.92 -35.66 -15.29
C LEU A 272 17.18 -35.84 -13.81
N VAL A 273 17.91 -36.91 -13.46
CA VAL A 273 18.40 -37.16 -12.10
C VAL A 273 19.91 -37.05 -12.10
N ILE A 274 20.50 -36.27 -11.19
CA ILE A 274 21.96 -36.17 -11.01
C ILE A 274 22.30 -36.58 -9.58
N ALA A 275 23.24 -37.51 -9.41
CA ALA A 275 23.69 -37.91 -8.08
C ALA A 275 24.70 -36.90 -7.51
N ALA A 276 24.50 -36.48 -6.27
CA ALA A 276 25.48 -35.65 -5.56
C ALA A 276 26.54 -36.49 -4.83
N GLU A 277 26.29 -37.77 -4.64
CA GLU A 277 27.10 -38.72 -3.89
C GLU A 277 27.41 -39.98 -4.70
N ASN A 278 28.54 -40.63 -4.42
CA ASN A 278 28.91 -41.89 -5.06
C ASN A 278 27.98 -43.03 -4.67
N SER A 279 27.81 -44.03 -5.54
CA SER A 279 26.99 -45.23 -5.28
C SER A 279 25.57 -44.90 -4.81
N THR A 280 24.86 -44.08 -5.58
CA THR A 280 23.50 -43.60 -5.34
C THR A 280 22.49 -44.43 -6.12
N PRO A 281 21.70 -45.32 -5.47
CA PRO A 281 20.70 -46.15 -6.14
C PRO A 281 19.42 -45.37 -6.45
N LEU A 282 18.70 -45.72 -7.53
CA LEU A 282 17.44 -45.09 -7.91
C LEU A 282 16.24 -46.05 -7.83
N THR A 283 15.15 -45.56 -7.25
CA THR A 283 13.85 -46.24 -7.16
C THR A 283 12.80 -45.37 -7.84
N ILE A 284 12.00 -45.95 -8.73
CA ILE A 284 10.95 -45.25 -9.50
C ILE A 284 9.63 -45.98 -9.29
N ASN A 285 8.59 -45.25 -8.89
CA ASN A 285 7.26 -45.76 -8.55
C ASN A 285 7.30 -46.94 -7.56
N GLY A 286 8.23 -46.91 -6.61
CA GLY A 286 8.42 -47.95 -5.59
C GLY A 286 9.20 -49.18 -6.07
N VAL A 287 9.66 -49.19 -7.33
CA VAL A 287 10.44 -50.29 -7.91
C VAL A 287 11.91 -49.88 -8.01
N ASN A 288 12.81 -50.71 -7.47
CA ASN A 288 14.25 -50.51 -7.62
C ASN A 288 14.64 -50.72 -9.09
N THR A 289 15.29 -49.72 -9.70
CA THR A 289 15.64 -49.73 -11.12
C THR A 289 16.88 -50.57 -11.43
N GLY A 290 17.69 -50.93 -10.42
CA GLY A 290 19.02 -51.50 -10.60
C GLY A 290 20.10 -50.48 -11.01
N ILE A 291 19.73 -49.22 -11.25
CA ILE A 291 20.66 -48.15 -11.63
C ILE A 291 21.33 -47.59 -10.37
N THR A 292 22.65 -47.45 -10.43
CA THR A 292 23.47 -46.83 -9.38
C THR A 292 24.39 -45.78 -10.01
N LEU A 293 24.27 -44.53 -9.55
CA LEU A 293 25.02 -43.39 -10.07
C LEU A 293 26.15 -42.99 -9.12
N ASN A 294 27.28 -42.54 -9.67
CA ASN A 294 28.32 -41.85 -8.91
C ASN A 294 28.09 -40.33 -8.89
N ALA A 295 28.80 -39.61 -8.03
CA ALA A 295 28.68 -38.17 -7.93
C ALA A 295 28.95 -37.49 -9.30
N GLY A 296 28.08 -36.56 -9.70
CA GLY A 296 28.11 -35.92 -11.02
C GLY A 296 27.51 -36.76 -12.15
N GLN A 297 27.33 -38.07 -11.99
CA GLN A 297 26.66 -38.88 -13.01
C GLN A 297 25.15 -38.61 -13.01
N TYR A 298 24.56 -38.68 -14.20
CA TYR A 298 23.14 -38.46 -14.38
C TYR A 298 22.43 -39.66 -15.01
N TYR A 299 21.10 -39.66 -14.89
CA TYR A 299 20.21 -40.60 -15.56
C TYR A 299 18.95 -39.87 -16.04
N MET A 300 18.54 -40.13 -17.27
CA MET A 300 17.27 -39.66 -17.82
C MET A 300 16.20 -40.70 -17.60
N ILE A 301 15.23 -40.41 -16.73
CA ILE A 301 14.05 -41.25 -16.53
C ILE A 301 13.11 -41.05 -17.73
N PRO A 302 12.73 -42.13 -18.44
CA PRO A 302 11.91 -42.03 -19.64
C PRO A 302 10.46 -41.67 -19.31
N SER A 303 9.79 -41.01 -20.25
CA SER A 303 8.38 -40.60 -20.13
C SER A 303 7.43 -41.74 -19.82
N SER A 304 7.73 -42.96 -20.27
CA SER A 304 6.94 -44.16 -19.97
C SER A 304 6.85 -44.50 -18.49
N SER A 305 7.69 -43.90 -17.64
CA SER A 305 7.66 -44.09 -16.19
C SER A 305 6.53 -43.30 -15.50
N TYR A 306 5.89 -42.34 -16.16
CA TYR A 306 4.73 -41.64 -15.60
C TYR A 306 3.51 -42.57 -15.53
N VAL A 307 2.87 -42.65 -14.36
CA VAL A 307 1.69 -43.49 -14.14
C VAL A 307 0.43 -42.64 -14.22
N ASN A 308 -0.54 -43.06 -15.05
CA ASN A 308 -1.85 -42.44 -15.10
C ASN A 308 -2.67 -42.84 -13.86
N GLN A 309 -3.03 -41.87 -13.03
CA GLN A 309 -3.83 -42.08 -11.83
C GLN A 309 -5.33 -41.81 -12.03
N GLY A 310 -5.72 -41.36 -13.24
CA GLY A 310 -7.08 -40.97 -13.58
C GLY A 310 -7.16 -39.51 -14.05
N ASN A 311 -8.16 -39.20 -14.89
CA ASN A 311 -8.43 -37.87 -15.46
C ASN A 311 -7.19 -37.14 -16.01
N ASN A 312 -6.31 -37.89 -16.69
CA ASN A 312 -5.07 -37.36 -17.27
C ASN A 312 -4.08 -36.78 -16.24
N ASN A 313 -4.22 -37.12 -14.96
CA ASN A 313 -3.21 -36.88 -13.95
C ASN A 313 -2.16 -37.99 -14.04
N TYR A 314 -1.00 -37.64 -14.58
CA TYR A 314 0.15 -38.53 -14.65
C TYR A 314 1.19 -38.06 -13.64
N ASN A 315 1.55 -38.93 -12.71
CA ASN A 315 2.57 -38.64 -11.71
C ASN A 315 3.61 -39.76 -11.65
N MET A 316 4.75 -39.45 -11.03
CA MET A 316 5.84 -40.39 -10.84
C MET A 316 6.47 -40.14 -9.46
N GLY A 317 6.64 -41.21 -8.69
CA GLY A 317 7.41 -41.20 -7.46
C GLY A 317 8.87 -41.55 -7.75
N ILE A 318 9.81 -40.73 -7.28
CA ILE A 318 11.25 -40.93 -7.45
C ILE A 318 11.90 -40.90 -6.08
N SER A 319 12.67 -41.93 -5.74
CA SER A 319 13.40 -41.95 -4.47
C SER A 319 14.80 -42.55 -4.58
N SER A 320 15.65 -42.19 -3.63
CA SER A 320 17.00 -42.70 -3.46
C SER A 320 17.35 -42.85 -1.98
N THR A 321 18.44 -43.56 -1.67
CA THR A 321 19.00 -43.60 -0.32
C THR A 321 19.96 -42.44 -0.04
N LYS A 322 20.40 -41.71 -1.08
CA LYS A 322 21.35 -40.59 -1.04
C LYS A 322 20.80 -39.37 -1.75
N ASN A 323 21.45 -38.22 -1.56
CA ASN A 323 20.96 -36.96 -2.10
C ASN A 323 21.11 -36.90 -3.64
N ILE A 324 20.04 -36.49 -4.30
CA ILE A 324 19.97 -36.34 -5.76
C ILE A 324 19.37 -34.99 -6.15
N TYR A 325 19.76 -34.48 -7.31
CA TYR A 325 18.98 -33.47 -8.04
C TYR A 325 17.92 -34.17 -8.86
N VAL A 326 16.74 -33.54 -8.97
CA VAL A 326 15.67 -33.97 -9.86
C VAL A 326 15.23 -32.74 -10.64
N TYR A 327 15.39 -32.78 -11.96
CA TYR A 327 14.90 -31.76 -12.87
C TYR A 327 13.86 -32.37 -13.79
N GLN A 328 12.67 -31.77 -13.81
CA GLN A 328 11.60 -32.18 -14.71
C GLN A 328 11.73 -31.42 -16.02
N LEU A 329 11.80 -32.17 -17.11
CA LEU A 329 11.56 -31.67 -18.45
C LEU A 329 10.09 -31.93 -18.77
N LEU A 330 9.41 -30.91 -19.28
CA LEU A 330 7.99 -30.98 -19.56
C LEU A 330 7.63 -30.22 -20.83
N ALA A 331 6.46 -30.48 -21.39
CA ALA A 331 5.92 -29.65 -22.46
C ALA A 331 4.83 -28.71 -21.93
N GLY A 332 4.87 -27.47 -22.41
CA GLY A 332 3.91 -26.41 -22.13
C GLY A 332 2.56 -26.62 -22.83
N VAL A 333 2.56 -27.31 -23.98
CA VAL A 333 1.33 -27.66 -24.71
C VAL A 333 1.27 -29.16 -25.05
N SER A 334 0.14 -29.59 -25.59
CA SER A 334 -0.12 -30.96 -26.05
C SER A 334 -0.42 -30.99 -27.55
N GLY A 335 -0.44 -32.17 -28.17
CA GLY A 335 -1.09 -32.38 -29.46
C GLY A 335 -0.25 -32.02 -30.68
N GLY A 336 1.06 -32.27 -30.62
CA GLY A 336 1.99 -32.17 -31.75
C GLY A 336 2.88 -30.92 -31.77
N ASN A 337 2.50 -29.86 -31.04
CA ASN A 337 3.35 -28.69 -30.80
C ASN A 337 4.21 -28.82 -29.53
N GLU A 338 4.37 -30.04 -29.02
CA GLU A 338 5.00 -30.29 -27.73
C GLU A 338 6.50 -30.01 -27.79
N TYR A 339 7.14 -30.31 -28.93
CA TYR A 339 8.58 -30.20 -29.17
C TYR A 339 9.18 -28.79 -29.04
N PRO A 340 8.53 -27.73 -29.54
CA PRO A 340 8.95 -26.36 -29.29
C PRO A 340 8.24 -25.74 -28.07
N THR A 341 7.94 -26.49 -27.01
CA THR A 341 7.33 -25.91 -25.79
C THR A 341 7.95 -26.47 -24.52
N GLY A 342 9.25 -26.71 -24.55
CA GLY A 342 9.99 -27.23 -23.42
C GLY A 342 9.87 -26.35 -22.17
N GLY A 343 10.01 -26.96 -21.02
CA GLY A 343 10.21 -26.28 -19.75
C GLY A 343 11.11 -27.11 -18.85
N PHE A 344 11.91 -26.46 -18.02
CA PHE A 344 12.91 -27.11 -17.18
C PHE A 344 12.78 -26.69 -15.72
N ASN A 345 12.27 -27.59 -14.88
CA ASN A 345 11.96 -27.28 -13.49
C ASN A 345 12.89 -28.04 -12.53
N TYR A 346 13.58 -27.33 -11.64
CA TYR A 346 14.12 -27.98 -10.45
C TYR A 346 12.98 -28.46 -9.55
N ILE A 347 13.00 -29.74 -9.19
CA ILE A 347 12.00 -30.36 -8.32
C ILE A 347 12.57 -30.46 -6.91
N PRO A 348 11.95 -29.77 -5.93
CA PRO A 348 12.39 -29.84 -4.55
C PRO A 348 12.08 -31.22 -3.94
N PRO A 349 12.92 -31.69 -3.00
CA PRO A 349 12.62 -32.92 -2.28
C PRO A 349 11.38 -32.76 -1.41
N LEU A 350 10.62 -33.84 -1.30
CA LEU A 350 9.45 -33.94 -0.44
C LEU A 350 9.86 -34.04 1.03
N SER A 351 9.16 -33.28 1.87
CA SER A 351 9.33 -33.30 3.31
C SER A 351 8.08 -32.79 4.00
N CYS A 352 7.84 -33.28 5.20
CA CYS A 352 6.82 -32.73 6.08
C CYS A 352 7.14 -31.28 6.54
N PHE A 353 8.38 -30.79 6.35
CA PHE A 353 8.79 -29.41 6.67
C PHE A 353 8.50 -28.41 5.56
N LEU A 354 8.04 -28.87 4.40
CA LEU A 354 7.54 -27.99 3.36
C LEU A 354 6.40 -27.11 3.93
N PRO A 355 6.22 -25.89 3.38
CA PRO A 355 5.17 -24.98 3.82
C PRO A 355 3.81 -25.62 3.62
N ASN A 356 2.82 -25.19 4.41
CA ASN A 356 1.42 -25.60 4.22
C ASN A 356 0.64 -24.61 3.32
N LYS A 357 1.30 -23.55 2.86
CA LYS A 357 0.68 -22.50 2.05
C LYS A 357 1.68 -21.88 1.09
N ILE A 358 1.24 -21.59 -0.13
CA ILE A 358 1.91 -20.73 -1.10
C ILE A 358 0.99 -19.53 -1.29
N ASP A 359 1.34 -18.40 -0.68
CA ASP A 359 0.46 -17.22 -0.58
C ASP A 359 0.96 -16.08 -1.45
N GLU A 360 0.35 -16.09 -2.63
CA GLU A 360 0.45 -15.24 -3.80
C GLU A 360 1.63 -15.51 -4.74
N ILE A 361 1.40 -16.42 -5.69
CA ILE A 361 2.09 -16.44 -6.98
C ILE A 361 1.40 -15.40 -7.87
N GLY A 362 2.07 -14.27 -8.12
CA GLY A 362 1.53 -13.18 -8.94
C GLY A 362 1.47 -13.54 -10.43
N PHE A 363 0.38 -13.14 -11.09
CA PHE A 363 0.22 -13.18 -12.55
C PHE A 363 0.58 -14.53 -13.18
N ILE A 364 0.09 -15.65 -12.63
CA ILE A 364 0.63 -16.99 -12.91
C ILE A 364 0.65 -17.37 -14.40
N ASP A 365 -0.26 -16.80 -15.19
CA ASP A 365 -0.48 -17.10 -16.60
C ASP A 365 0.12 -16.07 -17.56
N THR A 366 0.92 -15.11 -17.09
CA THR A 366 1.46 -14.05 -17.95
C THR A 366 2.98 -13.96 -18.00
N ILE A 367 3.47 -13.57 -19.18
CA ILE A 367 4.83 -13.06 -19.39
C ILE A 367 4.67 -11.77 -20.21
N GLY A 368 5.02 -10.63 -19.61
CA GLY A 368 4.81 -9.34 -20.24
C GLY A 368 3.32 -9.07 -20.50
N PRO A 369 2.95 -8.66 -21.72
CA PRO A 369 1.56 -8.48 -22.13
C PRO A 369 0.87 -9.79 -22.59
N GLN A 370 1.58 -10.92 -22.61
CA GLN A 370 1.09 -12.19 -23.17
C GLN A 370 0.49 -13.09 -22.08
N SER A 371 -0.62 -13.77 -22.38
CA SER A 371 -1.25 -14.77 -21.51
C SER A 371 -1.13 -16.17 -22.10
N PHE A 372 -0.94 -17.17 -21.24
CA PHE A 372 -0.67 -18.56 -21.61
C PHE A 372 -1.60 -19.54 -20.90
N ASN A 373 -1.91 -20.65 -21.57
CA ASN A 373 -2.63 -21.73 -20.92
C ASN A 373 -1.74 -22.34 -19.84
N THR A 374 -2.09 -22.15 -18.58
CA THR A 374 -1.25 -22.55 -17.44
C THR A 374 -1.92 -23.67 -16.67
N LYS A 375 -1.24 -24.81 -16.57
CA LYS A 375 -1.65 -25.92 -15.70
C LYS A 375 -0.88 -25.86 -14.39
N LEU A 376 -1.60 -25.87 -13.27
CA LEU A 376 -1.07 -25.92 -11.92
C LEU A 376 -1.08 -27.36 -11.40
N ASN A 377 0.11 -27.90 -11.16
CA ASN A 377 0.30 -29.20 -10.52
C ASN A 377 0.60 -28.97 -9.03
N ILE A 378 -0.18 -29.54 -8.12
CA ILE A 378 0.02 -29.40 -6.66
C ILE A 378 0.38 -30.76 -6.10
N ILE A 379 1.36 -30.83 -5.21
CA ILE A 379 1.70 -32.05 -4.47
C ILE A 379 1.55 -31.75 -2.97
N THR A 380 0.83 -32.62 -2.25
CA THR A 380 0.61 -32.46 -0.81
C THR A 380 0.55 -33.80 -0.10
N GLN A 381 0.66 -33.80 1.23
CA GLN A 381 0.58 -35.04 2.00
C GLN A 381 -0.83 -35.62 1.97
N THR A 382 -0.92 -36.95 1.92
CA THR A 382 -2.18 -37.70 1.94
C THR A 382 -3.06 -37.27 3.12
N GLY A 383 -4.35 -37.03 2.85
CA GLY A 383 -5.34 -36.59 3.82
C GLY A 383 -5.31 -35.08 4.14
N ALA A 384 -4.60 -34.27 3.37
CA ALA A 384 -4.69 -32.82 3.46
C ALA A 384 -5.97 -32.27 2.80
N THR A 385 -6.52 -31.18 3.34
CA THR A 385 -7.55 -30.39 2.69
C THR A 385 -6.86 -29.25 1.93
N VAL A 386 -7.06 -29.19 0.61
CA VAL A 386 -6.41 -28.19 -0.25
C VAL A 386 -7.44 -27.25 -0.87
N THR A 387 -7.17 -25.95 -0.80
CA THR A 387 -7.96 -24.91 -1.46
C THR A 387 -7.08 -24.08 -2.40
N LEU A 388 -7.63 -23.74 -3.56
CA LEU A 388 -7.07 -22.79 -4.52
C LEU A 388 -7.86 -21.49 -4.45
N ASN A 389 -7.21 -20.38 -4.13
CA ASN A 389 -7.86 -19.07 -3.92
C ASN A 389 -9.06 -19.13 -2.94
N GLY A 390 -8.93 -19.93 -1.88
CA GLY A 390 -9.98 -20.13 -0.88
C GLY A 390 -11.08 -21.13 -1.26
N ILE A 391 -11.08 -21.64 -2.49
CA ILE A 391 -12.07 -22.62 -2.98
C ILE A 391 -11.47 -24.03 -2.95
N PRO A 392 -12.16 -25.05 -2.40
CA PRO A 392 -11.71 -26.44 -2.48
C PRO A 392 -11.47 -26.89 -3.91
N ILE A 393 -10.37 -27.62 -4.15
CA ILE A 393 -10.07 -28.12 -5.49
C ILE A 393 -11.11 -29.18 -5.89
N ALA A 394 -11.66 -29.06 -7.09
CA ALA A 394 -12.62 -30.01 -7.64
C ALA A 394 -12.05 -31.44 -7.65
N THR A 395 -12.87 -32.43 -7.32
CA THR A 395 -12.44 -33.84 -7.19
C THR A 395 -11.86 -34.42 -8.49
N ILE A 396 -12.29 -33.90 -9.65
CA ILE A 396 -11.73 -34.28 -10.96
C ILE A 396 -10.27 -33.83 -11.14
N ASN A 397 -9.81 -32.88 -10.34
CA ASN A 397 -8.43 -32.39 -10.37
C ASN A 397 -7.57 -33.00 -9.25
N GLY A 398 -8.11 -33.88 -8.40
CA GLY A 398 -7.40 -34.61 -7.33
C GLY A 398 -8.19 -34.65 -6.01
N PRO A 399 -7.65 -35.27 -4.95
CA PRO A 399 -6.30 -35.83 -4.87
C PRO A 399 -6.16 -37.16 -5.63
N TYR A 400 -5.06 -37.31 -6.36
CA TYR A 400 -4.64 -38.56 -6.99
C TYR A 400 -3.51 -39.22 -6.17
N PRO A 401 -3.54 -40.54 -5.97
CA PRO A 401 -2.45 -41.25 -5.28
C PRO A 401 -1.16 -41.17 -6.09
N VAL A 402 -0.01 -41.33 -5.43
CA VAL A 402 1.29 -41.46 -6.08
C VAL A 402 1.78 -42.91 -5.92
N THR A 403 1.93 -43.62 -7.04
CA THR A 403 2.42 -45.00 -7.03
C THR A 403 3.83 -45.06 -6.44
N GLY A 404 4.04 -45.95 -5.46
CA GLY A 404 5.31 -46.08 -4.75
C GLY A 404 5.58 -45.04 -3.67
N ASN A 405 4.70 -44.04 -3.51
CA ASN A 405 4.80 -43.05 -2.44
C ASN A 405 3.41 -42.73 -1.83
N PRO A 406 2.88 -43.59 -0.93
CA PRO A 406 1.51 -43.46 -0.41
C PRO A 406 1.31 -42.26 0.54
N ASN A 407 2.41 -41.61 0.95
CA ASN A 407 2.36 -40.46 1.87
C ASN A 407 1.99 -39.16 1.17
N TRP A 408 1.98 -39.15 -0.16
CA TRP A 408 1.74 -37.96 -0.99
C TRP A 408 0.66 -38.21 -2.04
N VAL A 409 -0.05 -37.14 -2.36
CA VAL A 409 -1.07 -37.08 -3.41
C VAL A 409 -0.80 -35.88 -4.31
N SER A 410 -1.21 -35.97 -5.57
CA SER A 410 -1.11 -34.88 -6.54
C SER A 410 -2.48 -34.34 -6.94
N TYR A 411 -2.49 -33.07 -7.34
CA TYR A 411 -3.59 -32.44 -8.05
C TYR A 411 -3.06 -31.86 -9.36
N SER A 412 -3.89 -31.81 -10.39
CA SER A 412 -3.62 -31.08 -11.62
C SER A 412 -4.82 -30.22 -11.96
N VAL A 413 -4.66 -28.91 -11.84
CA VAL A 413 -5.69 -27.91 -12.11
C VAL A 413 -5.33 -27.21 -13.43
N PRO A 414 -6.05 -27.46 -14.52
CA PRO A 414 -5.77 -26.82 -15.80
C PRO A 414 -6.28 -25.38 -15.84
N ASN A 415 -5.74 -24.57 -16.75
CA ASN A 415 -6.20 -23.21 -17.06
C ASN A 415 -6.30 -22.26 -15.86
N VAL A 416 -5.32 -22.29 -14.94
CA VAL A 416 -5.27 -21.30 -13.85
C VAL A 416 -4.86 -19.93 -14.39
N THR A 417 -5.41 -18.85 -13.82
CA THR A 417 -5.12 -17.47 -14.25
C THR A 417 -5.01 -16.52 -13.06
N GLY A 418 -4.33 -15.38 -13.26
CA GLY A 418 -4.20 -14.31 -12.28
C GLY A 418 -3.31 -14.67 -11.08
N ASN A 419 -3.65 -14.12 -9.92
CA ASN A 419 -2.91 -14.35 -8.68
C ASN A 419 -3.40 -15.64 -8.02
N ILE A 420 -2.46 -16.51 -7.64
CA ILE A 420 -2.75 -17.83 -7.08
C ILE A 420 -2.27 -17.94 -5.64
N THR A 421 -3.18 -18.37 -4.78
CA THR A 421 -2.93 -18.84 -3.42
C THR A 421 -3.30 -20.31 -3.33
N VAL A 422 -2.33 -21.16 -2.97
CA VAL A 422 -2.57 -22.56 -2.65
C VAL A 422 -2.47 -22.71 -1.14
N ASN A 423 -3.55 -23.17 -0.49
CA ASN A 423 -3.57 -23.44 0.94
C ASN A 423 -3.83 -24.92 1.18
N SER A 424 -3.07 -25.53 2.08
CA SER A 424 -3.22 -26.93 2.46
C SER A 424 -3.19 -27.06 3.99
N THR A 425 -3.88 -28.05 4.54
CA THR A 425 -3.75 -28.37 5.98
C THR A 425 -2.45 -29.10 6.30
N LYS A 426 -1.70 -29.55 5.29
CA LYS A 426 -0.39 -30.19 5.42
C LYS A 426 0.60 -29.59 4.40
N SER A 427 1.82 -30.12 4.39
CA SER A 427 2.89 -29.74 3.46
C SER A 427 2.42 -29.71 2.00
N VAL A 428 2.78 -28.65 1.26
CA VAL A 428 2.36 -28.44 -0.12
C VAL A 428 3.48 -27.86 -0.99
N THR A 429 3.55 -28.30 -2.23
CA THR A 429 4.32 -27.68 -3.31
C THR A 429 3.42 -27.45 -4.53
N ALA A 430 3.80 -26.54 -5.41
CA ALA A 430 3.10 -26.31 -6.66
C ALA A 430 4.09 -26.13 -7.82
N GLY A 431 3.83 -26.73 -8.97
CA GLY A 431 4.55 -26.47 -10.21
C GLY A 431 3.58 -26.04 -11.29
N ILE A 432 4.07 -25.33 -12.30
CA ILE A 432 3.33 -24.97 -13.48
C ILE A 432 3.97 -25.55 -14.73
N ALA A 433 3.10 -25.89 -15.68
CA ALA A 433 3.44 -26.17 -17.06
C ALA A 433 2.51 -25.32 -17.91
N ALA A 434 3.07 -24.42 -18.70
CA ALA A 434 2.28 -23.49 -19.49
C ALA A 434 2.84 -23.29 -20.88
N GLY A 435 1.97 -22.91 -21.81
CA GLY A 435 2.39 -22.61 -23.16
C GLY A 435 1.26 -22.22 -24.10
N SER A 436 1.65 -21.76 -25.29
CA SER A 436 0.77 -21.46 -26.41
C SER A 436 1.56 -21.55 -27.72
N GLY A 437 1.08 -22.34 -28.67
CA GLY A 437 1.78 -22.53 -29.95
C GLY A 437 3.16 -23.16 -29.76
N ALA A 438 4.20 -22.41 -30.12
CA ALA A 438 5.60 -22.78 -29.94
C ALA A 438 6.22 -22.11 -28.72
N VAL A 439 5.45 -21.54 -27.79
CA VAL A 439 5.98 -21.01 -26.55
C VAL A 439 5.59 -21.95 -25.43
N GLY A 440 6.54 -22.50 -24.70
CA GLY A 440 6.32 -23.28 -23.48
C GLY A 440 7.27 -22.84 -22.39
N TYR A 441 6.91 -23.12 -21.14
CA TYR A 441 7.78 -22.92 -20.00
C TYR A 441 7.31 -23.75 -18.80
N GLY A 442 8.24 -23.98 -17.89
CA GLY A 442 7.99 -24.56 -16.58
C GLY A 442 8.27 -23.54 -15.49
N GLY A 443 7.57 -23.65 -14.36
CA GLY A 443 8.03 -22.99 -13.13
C GLY A 443 7.69 -23.87 -11.95
N TYR A 444 8.52 -23.87 -10.91
CA TYR A 444 8.22 -24.65 -9.70
C TYR A 444 8.24 -23.77 -8.46
N PHE A 445 7.09 -23.70 -7.78
CA PHE A 445 6.81 -22.88 -6.62
C PHE A 445 6.71 -23.73 -5.35
N ALA A 446 7.73 -23.67 -4.50
CA ALA A 446 7.75 -24.44 -3.26
C ALA A 446 8.62 -23.75 -2.22
N GLY A 447 8.22 -23.85 -0.94
CA GLY A 447 9.19 -23.78 0.15
C GLY A 447 10.14 -24.97 0.02
N PHE A 448 11.44 -24.83 0.23
CA PHE A 448 12.38 -25.95 0.14
C PHE A 448 12.25 -26.76 1.42
N SER A 449 12.21 -28.07 1.25
CA SER A 449 12.51 -29.06 2.27
C SER A 449 13.94 -28.85 2.73
N SER A 450 14.16 -27.95 3.65
CA SER A 450 15.45 -27.84 4.30
C SER A 450 15.22 -27.53 5.77
N VAL A 451 16.17 -27.92 6.61
CA VAL A 451 16.23 -27.53 8.02
C VAL A 451 15.86 -26.04 8.09
N PRO A 452 14.76 -25.68 8.77
CA PRO A 452 14.29 -24.30 8.72
C PRO A 452 15.39 -23.39 9.21
N ALA A 453 15.52 -22.27 8.52
CA ALA A 453 16.69 -21.44 8.65
C ALA A 453 16.31 -20.12 9.32
N ILE A 454 17.23 -19.61 10.12
CA ILE A 454 17.08 -18.32 10.77
C ILE A 454 17.32 -17.25 9.70
N SER A 455 16.25 -16.53 9.34
CA SER A 455 16.33 -15.29 8.57
C SER A 455 16.53 -14.11 9.51
N LYS A 456 17.26 -13.10 9.06
CA LYS A 456 17.35 -11.80 9.73
C LYS A 456 16.41 -10.83 9.03
N THR A 457 15.50 -10.21 9.77
CA THR A 457 14.66 -9.12 9.28
C THR A 457 15.06 -7.81 9.98
N GLY A 458 14.79 -6.70 9.28
CA GLY A 458 15.21 -5.38 9.72
C GLY A 458 16.73 -5.17 9.66
N ASP A 459 17.16 -4.04 10.19
CA ASP A 459 18.56 -3.65 10.28
C ASP A 459 18.84 -3.03 11.65
N CYS A 460 20.08 -2.57 11.86
CA CYS A 460 20.48 -1.97 13.12
C CYS A 460 19.73 -0.69 13.49
N TYR A 461 18.99 -0.10 12.55
CA TYR A 461 18.24 1.14 12.72
C TYR A 461 16.72 0.92 12.85
N ALA A 462 16.15 0.01 12.05
CA ALA A 462 14.72 -0.29 12.00
C ALA A 462 14.27 -1.32 13.05
N GLY A 463 15.20 -1.84 13.85
CA GLY A 463 14.96 -2.94 14.77
C GLY A 463 15.22 -4.28 14.08
N LEU A 464 16.01 -5.12 14.73
CA LEU A 464 16.49 -6.38 14.16
C LEU A 464 15.80 -7.57 14.83
N LEU A 465 15.32 -8.50 14.02
CA LEU A 465 14.81 -9.79 14.48
C LEU A 465 15.53 -10.91 13.75
N LEU A 466 15.85 -11.97 14.50
CA LEU A 466 16.11 -13.29 13.95
C LEU A 466 14.80 -14.05 13.97
N GLU A 467 14.42 -14.63 12.85
CA GLU A 467 13.12 -15.27 12.67
C GLU A 467 13.27 -16.61 11.97
N VAL A 468 12.44 -17.57 12.34
CA VAL A 468 12.11 -18.76 11.56
C VAL A 468 10.65 -18.64 11.10
N ASP A 469 10.23 -19.46 10.13
CA ASP A 469 8.84 -19.36 9.63
C ASP A 469 7.83 -19.64 10.75
N ASN A 470 6.74 -18.86 10.76
CA ASN A 470 5.68 -18.96 11.77
C ASN A 470 4.67 -20.11 11.50
N THR A 471 5.05 -21.09 10.69
CA THR A 471 4.17 -22.19 10.24
C THR A 471 4.37 -23.49 11.03
N TYR A 472 5.28 -23.50 12.00
CA TYR A 472 5.55 -24.65 12.88
C TYR A 472 4.76 -24.56 14.20
N ASP A 473 4.58 -25.71 14.86
CA ASP A 473 3.75 -25.84 16.06
C ASP A 473 4.44 -25.31 17.33
N SER A 474 5.77 -25.41 17.43
CA SER A 474 6.52 -24.84 18.56
C SER A 474 7.95 -24.45 18.20
N TYR A 475 8.52 -23.55 19.02
CA TYR A 475 9.83 -22.93 18.85
C TYR A 475 10.56 -22.90 20.20
N GLN A 476 11.88 -23.01 20.17
CA GLN A 476 12.75 -22.77 21.32
C GLN A 476 14.11 -22.27 20.84
N TRP A 477 14.46 -21.03 21.17
CA TRP A 477 15.75 -20.45 20.79
C TRP A 477 16.87 -20.84 21.76
N TYR A 478 18.09 -20.91 21.22
CA TYR A 478 19.33 -21.20 21.92
C TYR A 478 20.40 -20.19 21.51
N LEU A 479 21.26 -19.80 22.44
CA LEU A 479 22.46 -19.01 22.21
C LEU A 479 23.68 -19.85 22.61
N ASN A 480 24.59 -20.08 21.67
CA ASN A 480 25.79 -20.90 21.86
C ASN A 480 25.47 -22.29 22.43
N GLY A 481 24.36 -22.90 21.98
CA GLY A 481 23.89 -24.22 22.41
C GLY A 481 23.12 -24.25 23.73
N ASN A 482 22.97 -23.13 24.44
CA ASN A 482 22.17 -23.05 25.68
C ASN A 482 20.77 -22.49 25.39
N PRO A 483 19.69 -23.09 25.93
CA PRO A 483 18.34 -22.60 25.70
C PRO A 483 18.16 -21.22 26.32
N ILE A 484 17.56 -20.30 25.57
CA ILE A 484 17.15 -18.98 26.06
C ILE A 484 15.78 -19.14 26.73
N PRO A 485 15.66 -18.98 28.06
CA PRO A 485 14.39 -19.22 28.76
C PRO A 485 13.28 -18.30 28.26
N GLY A 486 12.12 -18.88 27.92
CA GLY A 486 10.93 -18.14 27.46
C GLY A 486 10.97 -17.67 26.00
N ALA A 487 12.07 -17.90 25.27
CA ALA A 487 12.16 -17.60 23.85
C ALA A 487 11.48 -18.70 23.01
N THR A 488 10.14 -18.73 23.06
CA THR A 488 9.29 -19.74 22.38
C THR A 488 8.48 -19.17 21.22
N SER A 489 8.84 -17.98 20.74
CA SER A 489 8.27 -17.36 19.55
C SER A 489 9.03 -17.78 18.29
N TYR A 490 8.39 -17.64 17.12
CA TYR A 490 9.04 -17.83 15.82
C TYR A 490 10.12 -16.77 15.54
N SER A 491 10.20 -15.70 16.34
CA SER A 491 11.21 -14.66 16.25
C SER A 491 11.85 -14.34 17.60
N ILE A 492 13.07 -13.80 17.55
CA ILE A 492 13.82 -13.31 18.70
C ILE A 492 14.56 -12.02 18.30
N ASN A 493 14.59 -11.03 19.18
CA ASN A 493 15.48 -9.89 19.03
C ASN A 493 16.86 -10.25 19.61
N PRO A 494 17.89 -10.49 18.80
CA PRO A 494 19.19 -10.92 19.30
C PRO A 494 19.93 -9.80 20.04
N GLU A 495 19.58 -8.52 19.83
CA GLU A 495 20.17 -7.39 20.57
C GLU A 495 19.95 -7.48 22.08
N LEU A 496 18.90 -8.19 22.52
CA LEU A 496 18.60 -8.41 23.94
C LEU A 496 19.48 -9.48 24.58
N TYR A 497 20.13 -10.34 23.79
CA TYR A 497 20.83 -11.53 24.28
C TYR A 497 22.32 -11.58 23.90
N GLY A 498 22.76 -10.75 22.94
CA GLY A 498 24.16 -10.53 22.62
C GLY A 498 24.66 -11.23 21.35
N ALA A 499 25.94 -11.06 21.02
CA ALA A 499 26.55 -11.73 19.87
C ALA A 499 26.76 -13.23 20.16
N GLY A 500 26.65 -14.06 19.12
CA GLY A 500 26.90 -15.50 19.22
C GLY A 500 26.13 -16.33 18.20
N ALA A 501 26.24 -17.65 18.33
CA ALA A 501 25.59 -18.61 17.46
C ALA A 501 24.15 -18.89 17.95
N TYR A 502 23.16 -18.36 17.24
CA TYR A 502 21.75 -18.61 17.52
C TYR A 502 21.27 -19.86 16.80
N THR A 503 20.55 -20.74 17.49
CA THR A 503 19.81 -21.85 16.87
C THR A 503 18.38 -21.86 17.40
N CYS A 504 17.41 -22.31 16.61
CA CYS A 504 16.03 -22.50 17.06
C CYS A 504 15.62 -23.97 16.90
N LEU A 505 15.14 -24.60 17.97
CA LEU A 505 14.51 -25.91 17.91
C LEU A 505 13.05 -25.71 17.56
N ILE A 506 12.66 -26.25 16.42
CA ILE A 506 11.33 -26.14 15.85
C ILE A 506 10.70 -27.52 15.81
N THR A 507 9.43 -27.59 16.18
CA THR A 507 8.67 -28.84 16.18
C THR A 507 7.48 -28.69 15.28
N LYS A 508 7.28 -29.69 14.42
CA LYS A 508 6.04 -29.85 13.65
C LYS A 508 5.35 -31.14 14.08
N ASN A 509 4.12 -31.02 14.56
CA ASN A 509 3.29 -32.13 15.05
C ASN A 509 3.10 -33.15 13.92
N ASN A 510 3.23 -34.44 14.26
CA ASN A 510 3.23 -35.56 13.30
C ASN A 510 4.40 -35.56 12.29
N CYS A 511 5.51 -34.90 12.64
CA CYS A 511 6.80 -35.13 11.98
C CYS A 511 7.96 -35.33 12.97
N GLU A 512 9.02 -34.52 12.91
CA GLU A 512 10.15 -34.53 13.86
C GLU A 512 10.43 -33.09 14.36
N SER A 513 11.21 -32.95 15.43
CA SER A 513 11.81 -31.67 15.80
C SER A 513 13.16 -31.53 15.08
N LYS A 514 13.42 -30.36 14.50
CA LYS A 514 14.73 -30.04 13.92
C LYS A 514 15.33 -28.85 14.64
N LEU A 515 16.63 -28.89 14.88
CA LEU A 515 17.38 -27.71 15.32
C LEU A 515 17.86 -26.99 14.06
N THR A 516 17.66 -25.67 13.97
CA THR A 516 18.22 -24.89 12.86
C THR A 516 19.74 -24.97 12.86
N ASN A 517 20.36 -24.73 11.70
CA ASN A 517 21.79 -24.41 11.69
C ASN A 517 22.06 -23.13 12.50
N PRO A 518 23.25 -23.00 13.10
CA PRO A 518 23.62 -21.80 13.85
C PRO A 518 23.69 -20.57 12.94
N TYR A 519 22.97 -19.51 13.32
CA TYR A 519 23.11 -18.17 12.77
C TYR A 519 24.05 -17.37 13.66
N ASN A 520 25.25 -17.07 13.16
CA ASN A 520 26.20 -16.24 13.88
C ASN A 520 25.77 -14.78 13.81
N TYR A 521 25.27 -14.28 14.93
CA TYR A 521 24.89 -12.89 15.09
C TYR A 521 26.04 -12.07 15.66
N THR A 522 26.30 -10.93 15.05
CA THR A 522 27.15 -9.87 15.60
C THR A 522 26.24 -8.73 16.04
N LEU A 523 26.44 -8.23 17.26
CA LEU A 523 25.70 -7.08 17.78
C LEU A 523 25.79 -5.91 16.81
N CYS A 524 24.69 -5.18 16.68
CA CYS A 524 24.71 -3.93 15.96
C CYS A 524 25.74 -2.97 16.57
N PRO A 525 26.48 -2.22 15.75
CA PRO A 525 27.35 -1.17 16.27
C PRO A 525 26.49 -0.21 17.10
N PRO A 526 26.94 0.23 18.28
CA PRO A 526 26.21 1.19 19.07
C PRO A 526 25.95 2.45 18.23
N ILE A 527 24.71 2.94 18.23
CA ILE A 527 24.38 4.22 17.60
C ILE A 527 24.77 5.32 18.57
N THR A 528 25.87 6.01 18.27
CA THR A 528 26.32 7.14 19.08
C THR A 528 25.37 8.31 18.86
N THR A 529 24.67 8.72 19.92
CA THR A 529 23.79 9.89 19.87
C THR A 529 24.54 11.13 20.34
N THR A 530 24.59 12.17 19.51
CA THR A 530 25.17 13.47 19.88
C THR A 530 24.14 14.56 19.73
N THR A 531 24.04 15.42 20.73
CA THR A 531 23.11 16.55 20.73
C THR A 531 23.87 17.87 20.59
N PHE A 532 23.40 18.74 19.70
CA PHE A 532 23.88 20.10 19.56
C PHE A 532 22.75 21.09 19.80
N SER A 533 23.08 22.26 20.34
CA SER A 533 22.18 23.41 20.38
C SER A 533 22.73 24.51 19.48
N ILE A 534 21.89 25.05 18.61
CA ILE A 534 22.24 26.14 17.68
C ILE A 534 21.12 27.17 17.63
N GLY A 535 21.47 28.42 17.34
CA GLY A 535 20.50 29.41 16.91
C GLY A 535 20.03 29.12 15.48
N SER A 536 18.76 29.38 15.18
CA SER A 536 18.14 29.27 13.86
C SER A 536 18.86 30.02 12.73
N CYS A 537 19.71 31.00 13.07
CA CYS A 537 20.51 31.76 12.12
C CYS A 537 21.87 31.13 11.77
N ASN A 538 22.25 30.02 12.42
CA ASN A 538 23.58 29.41 12.28
C ASN A 538 23.51 28.03 11.64
N THR A 539 24.54 27.66 10.88
CA THR A 539 24.76 26.29 10.39
C THR A 539 25.61 25.50 11.38
N LYS A 540 25.42 24.18 11.41
CA LYS A 540 26.25 23.28 12.22
C LYS A 540 27.10 22.38 11.33
N VAL A 541 28.41 22.55 11.44
CA VAL A 541 29.40 21.67 10.81
C VAL A 541 29.83 20.58 11.80
N ILE A 542 29.80 19.34 11.35
CA ILE A 542 30.14 18.15 12.12
C ILE A 542 31.26 17.42 11.37
N SER A 543 32.37 17.19 12.06
CA SER A 543 33.47 16.38 11.56
C SER A 543 33.32 14.99 12.15
N PRO A 544 33.00 13.96 11.33
CA PRO A 544 32.83 12.61 11.83
C PRO A 544 34.11 12.08 12.50
N VAL A 545 33.96 11.36 13.61
CA VAL A 545 35.05 10.71 14.34
C VAL A 545 34.52 9.41 14.93
N PHE A 546 35.25 8.31 14.77
CA PHE A 546 34.91 7.04 15.44
C PHE A 546 34.98 7.19 16.96
N THR A 547 34.02 6.60 17.68
CA THR A 547 34.05 6.60 19.15
C THR A 547 34.96 5.52 19.71
N ALA A 548 35.07 4.38 19.03
CA ALA A 548 35.80 3.20 19.52
C ALA A 548 36.91 2.68 18.58
N SER A 549 36.85 3.00 17.29
CA SER A 549 37.87 2.57 16.31
C SER A 549 39.04 3.55 16.24
N THR A 550 40.24 3.03 15.99
CA THR A 550 41.45 3.81 15.71
C THR A 550 41.71 3.98 14.20
N GLN A 551 40.84 3.47 13.33
CA GLN A 551 41.00 3.60 11.88
C GLN A 551 40.78 5.05 11.43
N SER A 552 41.46 5.45 10.35
CA SER A 552 41.15 6.73 9.70
C SER A 552 39.88 6.57 8.88
N ILE A 553 38.98 7.55 8.98
CA ILE A 553 37.73 7.59 8.20
C ILE A 553 38.06 7.78 6.72
N ASP A 554 37.39 7.05 5.84
CA ASP A 554 37.36 7.32 4.42
C ASP A 554 36.24 8.33 4.10
N PRO A 555 36.56 9.58 3.72
CA PRO A 555 35.58 10.62 3.40
C PRO A 555 34.54 10.22 2.34
N SER A 556 34.92 9.34 1.41
CA SER A 556 34.08 8.90 0.29
C SER A 556 32.96 7.95 0.72
N HIS A 557 33.09 7.36 1.91
CA HIS A 557 32.13 6.42 2.49
C HIS A 557 31.26 7.03 3.60
N THR A 558 31.30 8.35 3.79
CA THR A 558 30.37 9.06 4.68
C THR A 558 29.01 9.26 3.99
N ASN A 559 27.93 8.69 4.54
CA ASN A 559 26.60 8.80 3.94
C ASN A 559 25.52 9.18 4.95
N ILE A 560 24.53 9.96 4.50
CA ILE A 560 23.32 10.27 5.27
C ILE A 560 22.31 9.14 5.10
N VAL A 561 21.94 8.51 6.22
CA VAL A 561 21.00 7.38 6.27
C VAL A 561 19.57 7.89 6.41
N ALA A 562 19.36 8.96 7.19
CA ALA A 562 18.04 9.58 7.37
C ALA A 562 18.18 11.11 7.35
N GLN A 563 17.37 11.78 6.52
CA GLN A 563 17.34 13.24 6.39
C GLN A 563 16.53 13.89 7.53
N PRO A 564 16.88 15.11 7.96
CA PRO A 564 16.09 15.89 8.92
C PRO A 564 14.80 16.48 8.33
N THR A 565 13.91 16.98 9.18
CA THR A 565 12.61 17.55 8.77
C THR A 565 12.53 19.08 8.88
N SER A 566 13.32 19.69 9.77
CA SER A 566 13.35 21.14 10.04
C SER A 566 14.62 21.82 9.51
N GLY A 567 15.44 21.09 8.74
CA GLY A 567 16.64 21.58 8.08
C GLY A 567 17.08 20.68 6.94
N THR A 568 18.26 20.96 6.40
CA THR A 568 18.88 20.21 5.30
C THR A 568 20.30 19.79 5.69
N VAL A 569 20.72 18.61 5.24
CA VAL A 569 22.07 18.08 5.49
C VAL A 569 22.79 17.81 4.19
N THR A 570 24.06 18.21 4.14
CA THR A 570 24.96 17.93 3.02
C THR A 570 26.27 17.34 3.54
N VAL A 571 26.89 16.47 2.72
CA VAL A 571 28.20 15.87 3.01
C VAL A 571 29.20 16.42 2.01
N ASN A 572 30.35 16.86 2.50
CA ASN A 572 31.48 17.21 1.65
C ASN A 572 32.21 15.92 1.23
N PRO A 573 32.21 15.54 -0.05
CA PRO A 573 32.73 14.23 -0.49
C PRO A 573 34.25 14.09 -0.37
N THR A 574 34.99 15.20 -0.23
CA THR A 574 36.45 15.19 -0.10
C THR A 574 36.91 15.09 1.35
N THR A 575 36.11 15.60 2.29
CA THR A 575 36.50 15.70 3.71
C THR A 575 35.61 14.86 4.63
N GLY A 576 34.48 14.37 4.14
CA GLY A 576 33.48 13.63 4.93
C GLY A 576 32.71 14.54 5.89
N GLN A 577 32.94 15.85 5.85
CA GLN A 577 32.37 16.80 6.79
C GLN A 577 30.88 17.03 6.49
N ILE A 578 30.06 17.03 7.53
CA ILE A 578 28.60 17.11 7.43
C ILE A 578 28.14 18.50 7.84
N THR A 579 27.36 19.16 6.99
CA THR A 579 26.80 20.49 7.27
C THR A 579 25.29 20.41 7.39
N TYR A 580 24.76 20.76 8.56
CA TYR A 580 23.35 20.97 8.83
C TYR A 580 22.99 22.46 8.73
N THR A 581 21.92 22.76 8.00
CA THR A 581 21.37 24.12 7.84
C THR A 581 19.89 24.13 8.21
N PRO A 582 19.46 24.89 9.25
CA PRO A 582 18.03 25.05 9.56
C PRO A 582 17.24 25.59 8.36
N ASN A 583 15.97 25.18 8.23
CA ASN A 583 15.09 25.71 7.19
C ASN A 583 14.79 27.20 7.43
N PRO A 584 14.71 28.04 6.38
CA PRO A 584 14.27 29.43 6.53
C PRO A 584 12.83 29.51 7.07
N GLY A 585 12.57 30.45 7.99
CA GLY A 585 11.20 30.76 8.43
C GLY A 585 10.69 30.01 9.67
N LEU A 586 11.56 29.33 10.42
CA LEU A 586 11.20 28.76 11.73
C LEU A 586 10.72 29.88 12.68
N THR A 587 9.54 29.70 13.29
CA THR A 587 8.88 30.70 14.14
C THR A 587 8.99 30.43 15.64
N ALA A 588 9.32 29.19 16.02
CA ALA A 588 9.45 28.74 17.41
C ALA A 588 10.59 27.73 17.53
N ASP A 589 11.07 27.55 18.76
CA ASP A 589 12.07 26.53 19.08
C ASP A 589 11.60 25.15 18.61
N THR A 590 12.52 24.41 18.02
CA THR A 590 12.22 23.06 17.51
C THR A 590 13.40 22.12 17.74
N THR A 591 13.11 20.83 17.79
CA THR A 591 14.13 19.79 17.80
C THR A 591 14.11 19.07 16.46
N ASP A 592 15.27 18.93 15.84
CA ASP A 592 15.44 18.19 14.60
C ASP A 592 16.45 17.05 14.79
N SER A 593 16.46 16.08 13.88
CA SER A 593 17.45 15.01 13.94
C SER A 593 17.73 14.39 12.57
N PHE A 594 18.95 13.90 12.40
CA PHE A 594 19.35 13.14 11.22
C PHE A 594 20.33 12.03 11.61
N VAL A 595 20.51 11.04 10.74
CA VAL A 595 21.41 9.90 10.98
C VAL A 595 22.40 9.79 9.85
N TYR A 596 23.67 9.57 10.18
CA TYR A 596 24.73 9.30 9.21
C TYR A 596 25.56 8.09 9.63
N TYR A 597 26.27 7.50 8.66
CA TYR A 597 27.25 6.44 8.91
C TYR A 597 28.60 6.83 8.30
N ILE A 598 29.67 6.30 8.90
CA ILE A 598 31.05 6.41 8.42
C ILE A 598 31.74 5.05 8.37
N GLU A 599 32.70 4.90 7.46
CA GLU A 599 33.55 3.72 7.29
C GLU A 599 35.03 4.12 7.34
N GLY A 600 35.85 3.26 7.93
CA GLY A 600 37.28 3.40 8.07
C GLY A 600 38.04 2.78 6.90
N ASN A 601 39.32 3.09 6.79
CA ASN A 601 40.17 2.61 5.70
C ASN A 601 40.89 1.27 5.97
N GLY A 602 40.52 0.56 7.04
CA GLY A 602 41.14 -0.69 7.46
C GLY A 602 40.62 -1.94 6.73
N ASN A 603 41.19 -3.10 7.07
CA ASN A 603 40.74 -4.40 6.56
C ASN A 603 40.74 -5.45 7.70
N PRO A 604 39.56 -5.83 8.24
CA PRO A 604 38.24 -5.32 7.87
C PRO A 604 38.08 -3.83 8.21
N ALA A 605 37.31 -3.11 7.39
CA ALA A 605 36.98 -1.71 7.63
C ALA A 605 36.04 -1.60 8.83
N ASP A 606 36.37 -0.71 9.78
CA ASP A 606 35.46 -0.42 10.88
C ASP A 606 34.38 0.55 10.42
N PHE A 607 33.16 0.42 10.92
CA PHE A 607 32.06 1.33 10.59
C PHE A 607 31.22 1.66 11.83
N GLU A 608 30.60 2.85 11.85
CA GLU A 608 29.80 3.33 12.98
C GLU A 608 28.65 4.23 12.51
N TYR A 609 27.52 4.17 13.24
CA TYR A 609 26.33 4.99 13.00
C TYR A 609 26.21 6.09 14.06
N PHE A 610 25.78 7.27 13.63
CA PHE A 610 25.61 8.44 14.49
C PHE A 610 24.22 9.03 14.32
N LYS A 611 23.52 9.22 15.44
CA LYS A 611 22.29 10.00 15.51
C LYS A 611 22.59 11.40 16.00
N ILE A 612 22.33 12.40 15.17
CA ILE A 612 22.48 13.81 15.55
C ILE A 612 21.13 14.37 15.92
N ILE A 613 21.04 14.96 17.11
CA ILE A 613 19.88 15.73 17.57
C ILE A 613 20.30 17.20 17.60
N LEU A 614 19.49 18.08 17.02
CA LEU A 614 19.71 19.52 17.00
C LEU A 614 18.55 20.22 17.70
N ASN A 615 18.84 20.88 18.82
CA ASN A 615 17.92 21.81 19.46
C ASN A 615 18.13 23.19 18.83
N ILE A 616 17.12 23.69 18.13
CA ILE A 616 17.18 24.95 17.38
C ILE A 616 16.46 26.02 18.16
N ASP A 617 17.21 27.04 18.59
CA ASP A 617 16.73 28.22 19.31
C ASP A 617 16.31 29.33 18.34
N VAL A 618 15.11 29.86 18.53
CA VAL A 618 14.53 30.93 17.71
C VAL A 618 14.29 32.17 18.57
N LEU A 619 15.16 33.17 18.45
CA LEU A 619 15.06 34.46 19.17
C LEU A 619 13.69 35.12 19.00
N GLN A 620 13.04 35.43 20.12
CA GLN A 620 11.75 36.12 20.21
C GLN A 620 11.93 37.60 20.61
N ILE A 621 11.08 38.48 20.09
CA ILE A 621 11.11 39.93 20.37
C ILE A 621 9.71 40.48 20.64
N SER A 622 9.63 41.54 21.44
CA SER A 622 8.39 42.27 21.76
C SER A 622 8.60 43.78 21.72
N ASN A 623 7.57 44.53 21.29
CA ASN A 623 7.59 45.99 21.33
C ASN A 623 7.13 46.50 22.72
N ALA A 624 7.60 47.68 23.16
CA ALA A 624 7.36 48.24 24.51
C ALA A 624 7.02 49.76 24.52
N SER A 625 6.65 50.34 25.68
CA SER A 625 6.32 51.77 25.84
C SER A 625 6.70 52.39 27.21
N LEU A 626 6.98 53.70 27.27
CA LEU A 626 7.40 54.48 28.48
C LEU A 626 6.84 55.94 28.50
N SER A 627 6.64 56.57 29.68
CA SER A 627 5.98 57.90 29.86
C SER A 627 6.69 58.90 30.82
N SER A 628 6.61 60.23 30.57
CA SER A 628 7.14 61.33 31.45
C SER A 628 6.37 62.68 31.31
N CYS A 629 6.34 63.54 32.34
CA CYS A 629 5.81 64.92 32.19
C CYS A 629 6.65 65.76 31.22
N ILE A 630 5.98 66.67 30.50
CA ILE A 630 6.68 67.63 29.64
C ILE A 630 7.31 68.75 30.46
N ASP A 631 8.56 69.07 30.15
CA ASP A 631 9.19 70.32 30.59
C ASP A 631 8.70 71.52 29.76
N VAL A 632 9.20 72.73 30.07
CA VAL A 632 8.86 73.97 29.33
C VAL A 632 9.24 73.93 27.84
N ASN A 633 10.06 72.96 27.42
CA ASN A 633 10.50 72.76 26.05
C ASN A 633 9.74 71.61 25.34
N GLY A 634 8.79 70.96 26.01
CA GLY A 634 8.00 69.86 25.46
C GLY A 634 8.66 68.48 25.53
N ASN A 635 9.76 68.32 26.26
CA ASN A 635 10.48 67.04 26.38
C ASN A 635 10.14 66.30 27.67
N GLY A 636 10.17 64.96 27.62
CA GLY A 636 10.12 64.07 28.79
C GLY A 636 11.47 63.37 29.03
N THR A 637 11.73 62.92 30.25
CA THR A 637 12.94 62.14 30.60
C THR A 637 12.56 60.68 30.88
N PHE A 638 13.11 59.75 30.09
CA PHE A 638 12.73 58.34 30.03
C PHE A 638 13.87 57.40 30.45
N ASN A 639 13.54 56.33 31.17
CA ASN A 639 14.47 55.23 31.46
C ASN A 639 14.19 54.03 30.54
N LEU A 640 14.94 53.92 29.45
CA LEU A 640 14.78 52.89 28.40
C LEU A 640 15.08 51.47 28.87
N THR A 641 15.84 51.28 29.95
CA THR A 641 16.15 49.94 30.47
C THR A 641 14.95 49.27 31.15
N ASN A 642 13.87 50.03 31.40
CA ASN A 642 12.63 49.50 31.97
C ASN A 642 11.69 48.90 30.90
N ALA A 643 12.04 48.98 29.61
CA ALA A 643 11.23 48.44 28.51
C ALA A 643 11.50 46.93 28.30
N ASN A 644 10.46 46.10 28.42
CA ASN A 644 10.57 44.65 28.20
C ASN A 644 10.49 44.29 26.70
N VAL A 645 11.65 44.14 26.05
CA VAL A 645 11.76 43.98 24.58
C VAL A 645 11.98 42.54 24.09
N THR A 646 12.12 41.58 25.00
CA THR A 646 12.23 40.15 24.67
C THR A 646 11.89 39.32 25.91
N PRO A 647 11.18 38.19 25.74
CA PRO A 647 11.01 37.21 26.81
C PRO A 647 12.26 36.33 27.02
N ASP A 648 13.22 36.36 26.10
CA ASP A 648 14.36 35.44 26.10
C ASP A 648 15.45 35.89 27.09
N THR A 649 15.83 34.99 27.99
CA THR A 649 16.85 35.24 29.01
C THR A 649 18.26 35.18 28.42
N GLY A 650 19.20 35.97 28.97
CA GLY A 650 20.60 35.94 28.51
C GLY A 650 20.85 36.72 27.22
N THR A 651 19.90 37.55 26.80
CA THR A 651 20.02 38.45 25.67
C THR A 651 20.81 39.72 26.03
N THR A 652 21.50 40.31 25.06
CA THR A 652 22.10 41.64 25.19
C THR A 652 21.29 42.66 24.37
N VAL A 653 20.92 43.78 24.99
CA VAL A 653 20.11 44.83 24.36
C VAL A 653 20.91 46.12 24.21
N THR A 654 20.90 46.68 23.00
CA THR A 654 21.48 48.01 22.70
C THR A 654 20.41 48.90 22.06
N TYR A 655 20.40 50.19 22.42
CA TYR A 655 19.33 51.11 22.05
C TYR A 655 19.79 52.14 21.01
N PHE A 656 18.92 52.45 20.06
CA PHE A 656 19.20 53.32 18.92
C PHE A 656 18.06 54.28 18.65
N THR A 657 18.37 55.43 18.07
CA THR A 657 17.39 56.45 17.66
C THR A 657 16.68 56.10 16.34
N ASN A 658 17.18 55.11 15.58
CA ASN A 658 16.63 54.74 14.28
C ASN A 658 16.71 53.23 14.00
N ALA A 659 15.87 52.76 13.07
CA ALA A 659 15.75 51.35 12.70
C ALA A 659 17.01 50.77 12.02
N ASN A 660 17.86 51.62 11.43
CA ASN A 660 19.10 51.19 10.78
C ASN A 660 20.25 50.94 11.77
N LEU A 661 20.01 51.11 13.08
CA LEU A 661 20.99 50.89 14.16
C LEU A 661 22.24 51.77 14.04
N THR A 662 22.11 52.98 13.49
CA THR A 662 23.26 53.89 13.24
C THR A 662 23.42 54.99 14.29
N GLY A 663 22.43 55.21 15.15
CA GLY A 663 22.43 56.27 16.18
C GLY A 663 22.32 55.71 17.60
N PRO A 664 23.42 55.23 18.21
CA PRO A 664 23.38 54.60 19.54
C PRO A 664 23.03 55.61 20.64
N ILE A 665 22.20 55.19 21.60
CA ILE A 665 21.80 55.99 22.76
C ILE A 665 22.76 55.70 23.92
N ALA A 666 23.59 56.69 24.28
CA ALA A 666 24.67 56.52 25.27
C ALA A 666 24.20 56.45 26.73
N THR A 667 23.07 57.10 27.06
CA THR A 667 22.53 57.19 28.44
C THR A 667 21.09 56.70 28.51
N PRO A 668 20.83 55.39 28.31
CA PRO A 668 19.46 54.85 28.22
C PRO A 668 18.68 55.00 29.53
N ALA A 669 19.32 55.12 30.69
CA ALA A 669 18.63 55.26 31.98
C ALA A 669 17.99 56.64 32.23
N ALA A 670 18.37 57.66 31.46
CA ALA A 670 17.90 59.04 31.62
C ALA A 670 17.86 59.74 30.25
N TYR A 671 17.21 59.10 29.28
CA TYR A 671 17.08 59.60 27.91
C TYR A 671 16.01 60.69 27.81
N THR A 672 16.43 61.93 27.51
CA THR A 672 15.50 63.05 27.34
C THR A 672 15.14 63.23 25.87
N SER A 673 13.84 63.23 25.56
CA SER A 673 13.34 63.31 24.18
C SER A 673 11.89 63.83 24.15
N PRO A 674 11.42 64.37 23.02
CA PRO A 674 9.99 64.43 22.73
C PRO A 674 9.38 63.03 22.69
N ALA A 675 8.04 62.96 22.69
CA ALA A 675 7.33 61.73 22.34
C ALA A 675 7.78 61.22 20.96
N GLY A 676 8.02 59.91 20.83
CA GLY A 676 8.65 59.36 19.65
C GLY A 676 9.02 57.88 19.77
N MET A 677 9.82 57.40 18.83
CA MET A 677 10.22 55.99 18.73
C MET A 677 11.73 55.83 18.88
N VAL A 678 12.12 54.80 19.62
CA VAL A 678 13.50 54.30 19.69
C VAL A 678 13.52 52.79 19.46
N TYR A 679 14.65 52.24 19.06
CA TYR A 679 14.80 50.84 18.63
C TYR A 679 15.79 50.10 19.53
N ALA A 680 15.51 48.84 19.81
CA ALA A 680 16.36 47.96 20.60
C ALA A 680 16.86 46.80 19.72
N ASN A 681 18.18 46.71 19.52
CA ASN A 681 18.79 45.53 18.90
C ASN A 681 19.03 44.48 19.98
N VAL A 682 18.30 43.38 19.89
CA VAL A 682 18.35 42.25 20.83
C VAL A 682 19.19 41.15 20.18
N THR A 683 20.23 40.70 20.87
CA THR A 683 21.07 39.59 20.42
C THR A 683 20.99 38.43 21.41
N SER A 684 20.72 37.22 20.92
CA SER A 684 20.65 36.01 21.74
C SER A 684 22.02 35.47 22.10
N SER A 685 22.06 34.57 23.07
CA SER A 685 23.28 33.84 23.48
C SER A 685 23.89 32.99 22.35
N TYR A 686 23.10 32.65 21.32
CA TYR A 686 23.55 31.94 20.12
C TYR A 686 23.92 32.87 18.96
N GLY A 687 23.95 34.19 19.18
CA GLY A 687 24.41 35.19 18.19
C GLY A 687 23.38 35.60 17.14
N CYS A 688 22.12 35.17 17.26
CA CYS A 688 21.05 35.68 16.40
C CYS A 688 20.60 37.06 16.88
N SER A 689 20.37 38.00 15.96
CA SER A 689 19.92 39.36 16.30
C SER A 689 18.59 39.71 15.63
N LYS A 690 17.72 40.39 16.38
CA LYS A 690 16.44 40.95 15.90
C LYS A 690 16.21 42.34 16.51
N THR A 691 15.45 43.18 15.82
CA THR A 691 15.16 44.56 16.26
C THR A 691 13.75 44.70 16.82
N ALA A 692 13.62 45.26 18.03
CA ALA A 692 12.35 45.59 18.68
C ALA A 692 12.14 47.11 18.76
N GLN A 693 10.89 47.55 18.95
CA GLN A 693 10.50 48.97 18.96
C GLN A 693 10.01 49.43 20.34
N ILE A 694 10.42 50.62 20.79
CA ILE A 694 9.99 51.23 22.05
C ILE A 694 9.35 52.60 21.78
N THR A 695 8.14 52.80 22.29
CA THR A 695 7.35 54.03 22.13
C THR A 695 7.45 54.94 23.36
N LEU A 696 7.76 56.22 23.19
CA LEU A 696 7.88 57.21 24.28
C LEU A 696 6.71 58.20 24.28
N THR A 697 6.09 58.47 25.44
CA THR A 697 4.91 59.33 25.60
C THR A 697 5.09 60.44 26.66
N THR A 698 4.41 61.59 26.53
CA THR A 698 4.58 62.74 27.44
C THR A 698 3.27 63.37 27.96
N THR A 699 3.26 63.94 29.18
CA THR A 699 2.03 64.40 29.88
C THR A 699 2.02 65.92 30.30
N PRO A 700 0.94 66.69 30.04
CA PRO A 700 0.77 68.14 30.38
C PRO A 700 -0.07 68.50 31.66
N SER A 701 0.08 69.74 32.18
CA SER A 701 -0.56 70.35 33.40
C SER A 701 -2.11 70.41 33.46
N PRO A 702 -2.77 70.46 34.65
CA PRO A 702 -4.22 70.22 34.80
C PRO A 702 -5.12 71.29 34.14
N ASN A 703 -6.14 70.85 33.41
CA ASN A 703 -7.08 71.64 32.60
C ASN A 703 -8.52 71.43 33.08
N ILE A 704 -9.02 72.33 33.95
CA ILE A 704 -10.36 72.27 34.54
C ILE A 704 -11.38 73.17 33.81
N ASN A 705 -12.56 72.64 33.48
CA ASN A 705 -13.72 73.35 32.94
C ASN A 705 -15.03 72.73 33.48
N VAL A 706 -15.57 73.31 34.56
CA VAL A 706 -16.76 72.77 35.25
C VAL A 706 -18.10 73.00 34.52
N ASN A 707 -18.15 73.89 33.53
CA ASN A 707 -19.36 74.17 32.75
C ASN A 707 -19.76 73.01 31.81
N ASN A 708 -18.87 72.02 31.65
CA ASN A 708 -19.09 70.85 30.80
C ASN A 708 -20.01 69.78 31.44
N PHE A 709 -20.38 69.93 32.72
CA PHE A 709 -21.25 68.97 33.40
C PHE A 709 -22.66 69.53 33.60
N ASN A 710 -23.59 69.15 32.72
CA ASN A 710 -25.02 69.47 32.81
C ASN A 710 -25.83 68.17 33.01
N ALA A 711 -26.00 67.70 34.25
CA ALA A 711 -26.56 66.37 34.50
C ALA A 711 -28.03 66.39 34.97
N SER A 712 -28.93 65.94 34.09
CA SER A 712 -30.18 65.27 34.49
C SER A 712 -29.93 63.77 34.46
N LEU A 713 -29.76 63.15 35.63
CA LEU A 713 -29.48 61.72 35.76
C LEU A 713 -30.77 60.92 35.94
N CYS A 714 -30.72 59.64 35.56
CA CYS A 714 -31.85 58.74 35.66
C CYS A 714 -31.77 57.87 36.91
N ASP A 715 -32.93 57.54 37.47
CA ASP A 715 -33.09 56.42 38.39
C ASP A 715 -33.11 55.13 37.56
N ASP A 716 -31.93 54.59 37.28
CA ASP A 716 -31.75 53.46 36.36
C ASP A 716 -32.22 52.13 36.97
N ASN A 717 -32.20 51.97 38.29
CA ASN A 717 -32.63 50.73 38.93
C ASN A 717 -34.09 50.78 39.41
N PHE A 718 -34.78 51.90 39.18
CA PHE A 718 -36.17 52.13 39.54
C PHE A 718 -36.44 52.03 41.05
N ASP A 719 -35.45 52.39 41.88
CA ASP A 719 -35.53 52.31 43.35
C ASP A 719 -35.87 53.65 44.04
N GLY A 720 -35.89 54.75 43.28
CA GLY A 720 -36.15 56.11 43.77
C GLY A 720 -34.91 56.86 44.27
N ILE A 721 -33.69 56.34 44.11
CA ILE A 721 -32.42 56.90 44.57
C ILE A 721 -31.44 57.03 43.39
N ILE A 722 -30.83 58.20 43.22
CA ILE A 722 -29.82 58.40 42.16
C ILE A 722 -28.43 58.33 42.74
N ASN A 723 -27.61 57.48 42.15
CA ASN A 723 -26.23 57.27 42.50
C ASN A 723 -25.32 58.11 41.59
N VAL A 724 -24.39 58.84 42.19
CA VAL A 724 -23.34 59.60 41.52
C VAL A 724 -22.00 58.98 41.89
N ASN A 725 -21.24 58.62 40.88
CA ASN A 725 -19.83 58.30 41.05
C ASN A 725 -18.99 59.46 40.54
N PHE A 726 -18.30 60.13 41.46
CA PHE A 726 -17.49 61.29 41.16
C PHE A 726 -16.27 60.99 40.25
N ASN A 727 -15.86 59.73 40.10
CA ASN A 727 -14.88 59.33 39.07
C ASN A 727 -15.41 59.50 37.64
N ASN A 728 -16.71 59.46 37.42
CA ASN A 728 -17.31 59.65 36.10
C ASN A 728 -17.52 61.13 35.79
N VAL A 729 -17.67 61.92 36.85
CA VAL A 729 -17.80 63.38 36.79
C VAL A 729 -16.44 64.02 36.53
N THR A 730 -15.40 63.56 37.24
CA THR A 730 -14.03 64.10 37.23
C THR A 730 -13.45 64.36 35.83
N PRO A 731 -13.48 63.42 34.86
CA PRO A 731 -12.88 63.61 33.54
C PRO A 731 -13.64 64.58 32.64
N GLN A 732 -14.93 64.80 32.90
CA GLN A 732 -15.75 65.73 32.10
C GLN A 732 -15.47 67.18 32.46
N ILE A 733 -15.11 67.40 33.73
CA ILE A 733 -14.80 68.72 34.28
C ILE A 733 -13.31 69.00 34.33
N VAL A 734 -12.45 67.99 34.22
CA VAL A 734 -10.98 68.12 34.16
C VAL A 734 -10.48 67.25 33.00
N ASN A 735 -10.15 67.86 31.86
CA ASN A 735 -9.90 67.16 30.59
C ASN A 735 -8.69 66.21 30.62
N ASN A 736 -7.71 66.47 31.47
CA ASN A 736 -6.54 65.62 31.69
C ASN A 736 -6.51 65.05 33.12
N SER A 737 -7.68 64.82 33.71
CA SER A 737 -7.85 64.32 35.08
C SER A 737 -7.08 63.05 35.40
N ALA A 738 -6.81 62.20 34.41
CA ALA A 738 -6.02 60.98 34.60
C ALA A 738 -4.60 61.21 35.13
N SER A 739 -4.11 62.45 35.10
CA SER A 739 -2.81 62.85 35.65
C SER A 739 -2.92 63.55 37.01
N PHE A 740 -4.14 63.61 37.59
CA PHE A 740 -4.47 64.38 38.80
C PHE A 740 -5.42 63.63 39.75
N ASN A 741 -5.31 63.91 41.05
CA ASN A 741 -6.20 63.48 42.13
C ASN A 741 -7.32 64.52 42.35
N VAL A 742 -8.58 64.13 42.18
CA VAL A 742 -9.74 65.05 42.27
C VAL A 742 -10.65 64.70 43.45
N ARG A 743 -11.06 65.71 44.24
CA ARG A 743 -11.87 65.57 45.47
C ARG A 743 -13.09 66.50 45.46
N TYR A 744 -14.18 66.09 46.10
CA TYR A 744 -15.51 66.74 46.03
C TYR A 744 -16.07 67.09 47.42
N TYR A 745 -16.91 68.13 47.55
CA TYR A 745 -17.39 68.63 48.84
C TYR A 745 -18.82 69.22 48.74
N LEU A 746 -19.64 69.10 49.79
CA LEU A 746 -20.91 69.82 49.91
C LEU A 746 -20.73 71.26 50.39
N SER A 747 -19.58 71.56 51.00
CA SER A 747 -19.21 72.85 51.57
C SER A 747 -17.99 73.40 50.84
N GLN A 748 -18.08 74.64 50.38
CA GLN A 748 -16.98 75.33 49.70
C GLN A 748 -15.76 75.53 50.61
N ALA A 749 -15.98 75.75 51.91
CA ALA A 749 -14.92 76.00 52.87
C ALA A 749 -14.00 74.77 53.04
N ASP A 750 -14.59 73.57 53.01
CA ASP A 750 -13.85 72.31 53.15
C ASP A 750 -13.02 71.97 51.90
N ALA A 751 -13.53 72.31 50.71
CA ALA A 751 -12.79 72.16 49.45
C ALA A 751 -11.48 72.96 49.44
N ASN A 752 -11.53 74.20 49.90
CA ASN A 752 -10.36 75.07 49.99
C ASN A 752 -9.33 74.54 51.00
N ALA A 753 -9.77 74.03 52.15
CA ALA A 753 -8.89 73.45 53.17
C ALA A 753 -8.27 72.11 52.73
N GLY A 754 -8.93 71.37 51.83
CA GLY A 754 -8.46 70.05 51.37
C GLY A 754 -8.49 69.00 52.49
N ASN A 755 -9.38 69.20 53.45
CA ASN A 755 -9.53 68.38 54.64
C ASN A 755 -10.28 67.07 54.31
N ASN A 756 -10.51 66.26 55.34
CA ASN A 756 -11.11 64.94 55.18
C ASN A 756 -12.65 64.97 55.08
N SER A 757 -13.30 66.14 55.11
CA SER A 757 -14.76 66.29 54.97
C SER A 757 -15.22 66.23 53.50
N ASN A 758 -14.46 65.55 52.64
CA ASN A 758 -14.85 65.36 51.25
C ASN A 758 -16.00 64.36 51.12
N LEU A 759 -16.79 64.53 50.08
CA LEU A 759 -17.83 63.59 49.69
C LEU A 759 -17.19 62.25 49.32
N PRO A 760 -17.82 61.13 49.73
CA PRO A 760 -17.41 59.83 49.28
C PRO A 760 -17.53 59.76 47.75
N ILE A 761 -16.62 58.98 47.16
CA ILE A 761 -16.55 58.76 45.71
C ILE A 761 -17.88 58.31 45.10
N ASN A 762 -18.66 57.53 45.86
CA ASN A 762 -20.03 57.16 45.58
C ASN A 762 -20.94 57.96 46.51
N TRP A 763 -21.76 58.83 45.94
CA TRP A 763 -22.67 59.70 46.67
C TRP A 763 -24.07 59.56 46.08
N THR A 764 -25.11 59.76 46.89
CA THR A 764 -26.50 59.61 46.46
C THR A 764 -27.32 60.85 46.72
N TYR A 765 -28.33 61.06 45.87
CA TYR A 765 -29.32 62.11 46.06
C TYR A 765 -30.72 61.65 45.63
N THR A 766 -31.73 62.18 46.30
CA THR A 766 -33.16 61.92 46.03
C THR A 766 -33.91 63.16 45.55
N ALA A 767 -33.23 64.32 45.53
CA ALA A 767 -33.70 65.60 45.00
C ALA A 767 -32.52 66.43 44.44
N ASN A 768 -32.78 67.36 43.53
CA ASN A 768 -31.74 68.16 42.86
C ASN A 768 -30.80 68.86 43.87
N THR A 769 -29.47 68.80 43.67
CA THR A 769 -28.43 69.20 44.67
C THR A 769 -27.13 69.76 44.02
N THR A 770 -26.35 70.60 44.73
CA THR A 770 -25.08 71.28 44.29
C THR A 770 -23.81 70.78 45.03
N VAL A 771 -22.65 70.70 44.35
CA VAL A 771 -21.35 70.14 44.86
C VAL A 771 -20.10 70.97 44.39
N TYR A 772 -19.04 71.07 45.21
CA TYR A 772 -17.75 71.76 44.96
C TYR A 772 -16.55 70.79 44.69
N VAL A 773 -15.50 71.20 43.95
CA VAL A 773 -14.40 70.34 43.41
C VAL A 773 -12.98 70.90 43.68
N ARG A 774 -11.99 70.03 43.96
CA ARG A 774 -10.55 70.30 44.13
C ARG A 774 -9.68 69.29 43.33
N VAL A 775 -8.56 69.70 42.72
CA VAL A 775 -7.68 68.90 41.83
C VAL A 775 -6.21 69.03 42.23
N ASP A 776 -5.57 67.94 42.67
CA ASP A 776 -4.15 67.82 43.08
C ASP A 776 -3.37 66.91 42.09
N PRO A 777 -2.02 66.85 42.03
CA PRO A 777 -1.27 65.87 41.20
C PRO A 777 -1.29 64.42 41.74
N ILE A 778 -1.02 63.41 40.88
CA ILE A 778 -0.97 61.97 41.28
C ILE A 778 0.33 61.61 41.99
N SER A 779 1.49 61.87 41.39
CA SER A 779 2.77 61.67 42.07
C SER A 779 3.14 62.95 42.83
N PRO A 780 3.60 62.86 44.09
CA PRO A 780 4.11 64.02 44.81
C PRO A 780 5.24 64.65 43.97
N ASN A 781 5.09 65.94 43.63
CA ASN A 781 6.00 66.75 42.79
C ASN A 781 5.82 66.63 41.25
N GLU A 782 4.74 66.03 40.75
CA GLU A 782 4.48 65.92 39.30
C GLU A 782 3.91 67.23 38.68
N CYS A 783 2.96 67.94 39.33
CA CYS A 783 2.31 69.20 38.86
C CYS A 783 1.57 70.02 40.00
N PRO A 784 1.12 71.29 39.82
CA PRO A 784 0.37 72.11 40.85
C PRO A 784 -1.17 71.90 40.97
N THR A 785 -1.83 72.31 42.08
CA THR A 785 -3.28 72.10 42.46
C THR A 785 -4.29 73.20 41.96
N VAL A 786 -5.57 72.86 41.65
CA VAL A 786 -6.66 73.71 41.05
C VAL A 786 -8.11 73.45 41.63
N PHE A 787 -9.16 74.32 41.48
CA PHE A 787 -10.54 74.23 42.12
C PHE A 787 -11.78 74.51 41.18
N GLY A 788 -13.04 74.04 41.50
CA GLY A 788 -14.33 74.22 40.72
C GLY A 788 -15.72 73.91 41.42
N GLN A 789 -16.90 73.97 40.73
CA GLN A 789 -18.31 73.74 41.25
C GLN A 789 -19.33 73.14 40.21
N ILE A 790 -20.35 72.32 40.63
CA ILE A 790 -21.33 71.55 39.79
C ILE A 790 -22.76 71.37 40.39
N ASP A 791 -23.83 71.23 39.56
CA ASP A 791 -25.24 70.89 39.94
C ASP A 791 -25.78 69.52 39.40
N PHE A 792 -26.68 68.83 40.13
CA PHE A 792 -27.29 67.52 39.80
C PHE A 792 -28.85 67.54 39.74
N LYS A 793 -29.49 66.96 38.70
CA LYS A 793 -30.97 66.90 38.45
C LYS A 793 -31.51 65.48 38.09
N ILE A 794 -32.84 65.23 38.08
CA ILE A 794 -33.51 63.93 37.73
C ILE A 794 -34.21 63.96 36.33
N GLY A 795 -34.10 62.90 35.50
CA GLY A 795 -34.62 62.82 34.11
C GLY A 795 -35.99 62.10 33.85
N ASN A 796 -36.53 62.17 32.61
CA ASN A 796 -37.84 61.60 32.16
C ASN A 796 -37.71 60.23 31.45
N LYS A 797 -38.68 59.29 31.58
CA LYS A 797 -38.66 57.91 31.02
C LYS A 797 -39.09 57.76 29.53
N ILE A 798 -38.66 56.68 28.85
CA ILE A 798 -39.02 56.28 27.46
C ILE A 798 -40.48 55.84 27.32
N THR A 799 -41.15 56.20 26.22
CA THR A 799 -42.52 55.78 25.86
C THR A 799 -42.52 54.52 24.97
N LEU A 800 -43.35 53.51 25.29
CA LEU A 800 -43.47 52.25 24.52
C LEU A 800 -44.82 52.13 23.78
N LEU A 801 -44.85 51.40 22.66
CA LEU A 801 -46.09 51.09 21.91
C LEU A 801 -47.01 50.12 22.68
N THR A 802 -46.41 49.13 23.33
CA THR A 802 -47.07 48.17 24.23
C THR A 802 -46.08 47.72 25.30
N GLY A 803 -46.59 47.28 26.45
CA GLY A 803 -45.80 46.65 27.51
C GLY A 803 -45.61 45.13 27.32
N ASN A 804 -46.40 44.48 26.45
CA ASN A 804 -46.45 43.02 26.31
C ASN A 804 -46.61 42.58 24.84
N ALA A 805 -45.83 41.58 24.38
CA ALA A 805 -45.90 41.00 23.02
C ALA A 805 -45.66 39.48 22.97
N ASN A 806 -46.19 38.80 21.95
CA ASN A 806 -46.12 37.33 21.77
C ASN A 806 -45.68 36.95 20.34
N ALA A 807 -44.87 35.89 20.17
CA ALA A 807 -44.49 35.33 18.86
C ALA A 807 -44.25 33.79 18.88
N THR A 808 -44.22 33.15 17.71
CA THR A 808 -44.04 31.68 17.53
C THR A 808 -42.73 31.37 16.79
N VAL A 809 -42.07 30.27 17.15
CA VAL A 809 -40.80 29.78 16.58
C VAL A 809 -40.91 28.30 16.23
N CYS A 810 -40.27 27.88 15.12
CA CYS A 810 -40.29 26.50 14.62
C CYS A 810 -38.97 25.77 14.85
N ASP A 811 -39.05 24.55 15.40
CA ASP A 811 -37.94 23.61 15.61
C ASP A 811 -37.67 22.83 14.31
N ASN A 812 -36.93 23.43 13.37
CA ASN A 812 -36.87 22.93 12.00
C ASN A 812 -36.05 21.63 11.86
N ASP A 813 -35.22 21.29 12.84
CA ASP A 813 -34.36 20.10 12.85
C ASP A 813 -34.89 18.96 13.73
N LEU A 814 -36.07 19.13 14.35
CA LEU A 814 -36.68 18.18 15.28
C LEU A 814 -35.79 17.86 16.49
N SER A 815 -34.89 18.77 16.86
CA SER A 815 -34.01 18.61 18.03
C SER A 815 -34.77 18.79 19.35
N GLY A 816 -35.99 19.34 19.32
CA GLY A 816 -36.75 19.73 20.49
C GLY A 816 -36.33 21.08 21.07
N SER A 817 -35.49 21.85 20.34
CA SER A 817 -35.05 23.18 20.76
C SER A 817 -34.61 24.06 19.59
N GLU A 818 -34.90 25.36 19.63
CA GLU A 818 -34.46 26.29 18.57
C GLU A 818 -33.69 27.49 19.14
N ASN A 819 -32.65 27.93 18.41
CA ASN A 819 -31.94 29.17 18.71
C ASN A 819 -32.75 30.37 18.22
N VAL A 820 -33.19 31.24 19.12
CA VAL A 820 -33.97 32.45 18.82
C VAL A 820 -33.16 33.70 19.08
N PHE A 821 -33.27 34.71 18.23
CA PHE A 821 -32.65 36.02 18.44
C PHE A 821 -33.72 37.05 18.84
N LEU A 822 -33.76 37.40 20.13
CA LEU A 822 -34.82 38.22 20.72
C LEU A 822 -34.91 39.64 20.13
N ASN A 823 -33.81 40.15 19.56
CA ASN A 823 -33.79 41.47 18.92
C ASN A 823 -34.69 41.57 17.68
N ASP A 824 -34.99 40.45 17.02
CA ASP A 824 -35.87 40.43 15.84
C ASP A 824 -37.29 40.91 16.19
N TYR A 825 -37.66 40.87 17.47
CA TYR A 825 -38.96 41.29 17.97
C TYR A 825 -39.01 42.74 18.47
N LYS A 826 -37.94 43.54 18.31
CA LYS A 826 -37.87 44.96 18.74
C LYS A 826 -39.07 45.79 18.26
N ASN A 827 -39.44 45.63 16.99
CA ASN A 827 -40.47 46.43 16.34
C ASN A 827 -41.88 46.20 16.93
N LEU A 828 -42.07 45.17 17.77
CA LEU A 828 -43.32 44.97 18.50
C LEU A 828 -43.51 45.99 19.64
N PHE A 829 -42.43 46.57 20.17
CA PHE A 829 -42.46 47.43 21.36
C PHE A 829 -42.17 48.90 21.05
N THR A 830 -41.33 49.18 20.04
CA THR A 830 -41.03 50.55 19.61
C THR A 830 -40.58 50.56 18.15
N ALA A 831 -41.01 51.57 17.41
CA ALA A 831 -40.52 51.86 16.07
C ALA A 831 -39.35 52.87 16.09
N ASP A 832 -38.97 53.39 17.27
CA ASP A 832 -37.86 54.33 17.40
C ASP A 832 -36.53 53.58 17.19
N PRO A 833 -35.78 53.89 16.11
CA PRO A 833 -34.50 53.25 15.86
C PRO A 833 -33.47 53.56 16.97
N GLY A 834 -33.61 54.67 17.69
CA GLY A 834 -32.69 55.13 18.75
C GLY A 834 -32.83 54.41 20.09
N VAL A 835 -33.84 53.56 20.27
CA VAL A 835 -34.03 52.76 21.49
C VAL A 835 -33.29 51.42 21.37
N SER A 836 -32.51 51.07 22.39
CA SER A 836 -31.79 49.81 22.52
C SER A 836 -32.44 48.89 23.55
N LEU A 837 -32.30 47.57 23.36
CA LEU A 837 -32.94 46.54 24.17
C LEU A 837 -31.90 45.67 24.87
N THR A 838 -32.16 45.34 26.13
CA THR A 838 -31.49 44.24 26.85
C THR A 838 -32.55 43.29 27.41
N PHE A 839 -32.23 42.00 27.50
CA PHE A 839 -33.20 40.93 27.82
C PHE A 839 -32.87 40.29 29.15
N TYR A 840 -33.89 39.80 29.87
CA TYR A 840 -33.78 39.27 31.23
C TYR A 840 -34.81 38.15 31.46
N ALA A 841 -34.50 37.24 32.39
CA ALA A 841 -35.41 36.16 32.79
C ALA A 841 -36.49 36.60 33.78
N THR A 842 -36.29 37.71 34.50
CA THR A 842 -37.23 38.24 35.49
C THR A 842 -37.41 39.75 35.36
N LEU A 843 -38.54 40.25 35.85
CA LEU A 843 -38.82 41.68 35.86
C LEU A 843 -37.84 42.46 36.75
N ALA A 844 -37.49 41.94 37.93
CA ALA A 844 -36.57 42.59 38.86
C ALA A 844 -35.17 42.78 38.26
N ASN A 845 -34.72 41.81 37.47
CA ASN A 845 -33.44 41.88 36.75
C ASN A 845 -33.50 42.92 35.64
N ALA A 846 -34.61 43.00 34.88
CA ALA A 846 -34.81 44.03 33.87
C ALA A 846 -34.85 45.45 34.45
N GLN A 847 -35.46 45.61 35.63
CA GLN A 847 -35.52 46.89 36.34
C GLN A 847 -34.14 47.31 36.86
N THR A 848 -33.35 46.42 37.42
CA THR A 848 -32.01 46.76 37.92
C THR A 848 -30.93 46.76 36.84
N GLY A 849 -31.24 46.27 35.62
CA GLY A 849 -30.26 46.10 34.55
C GLY A 849 -29.21 45.03 34.86
N THR A 850 -29.50 44.10 35.77
CA THR A 850 -28.56 43.08 36.25
C THR A 850 -28.93 41.70 35.72
N ALA A 851 -27.93 40.82 35.55
CA ALA A 851 -28.12 39.47 35.03
C ALA A 851 -28.88 39.44 33.68
N ALA A 852 -28.42 40.27 32.74
CA ALA A 852 -28.92 40.23 31.36
C ALA A 852 -28.65 38.86 30.75
N ILE A 853 -29.64 38.34 30.04
CA ILE A 853 -29.49 37.13 29.24
C ILE A 853 -29.09 37.53 27.81
N PRO A 854 -28.31 36.69 27.11
CA PRO A 854 -27.95 36.95 25.72
C PRO A 854 -29.21 37.15 24.84
N ALA A 855 -29.12 38.00 23.82
CA ALA A 855 -30.21 38.13 22.86
C ALA A 855 -30.47 36.83 22.10
N THR A 856 -29.47 35.96 21.96
CA THR A 856 -29.65 34.59 21.47
C THR A 856 -30.06 33.68 22.62
N GLN A 857 -31.21 33.02 22.53
CA GLN A 857 -31.71 32.08 23.54
C GLN A 857 -32.02 30.73 22.91
N ILE A 858 -31.95 29.66 23.71
CA ILE A 858 -32.41 28.33 23.30
C ILE A 858 -33.83 28.14 23.83
N LEU A 859 -34.79 28.04 22.93
CA LEU A 859 -36.20 27.84 23.25
C LEU A 859 -36.54 26.36 23.14
N GLN A 860 -37.02 25.74 24.23
CA GLN A 860 -37.44 24.32 24.25
C GLN A 860 -38.96 24.12 24.26
N THR A 861 -39.70 25.05 24.87
CA THR A 861 -41.17 25.05 24.89
C THR A 861 -41.67 26.50 24.81
N THR A 862 -42.25 27.05 25.88
CA THR A 862 -42.62 28.46 25.97
C THR A 862 -41.61 29.21 26.83
N GLY A 863 -41.05 30.29 26.30
CA GLY A 863 -40.12 31.17 27.01
C GLY A 863 -40.72 32.56 27.19
N THR A 864 -40.67 33.09 28.41
CA THR A 864 -41.04 34.48 28.71
C THR A 864 -39.78 35.27 29.06
N TYR A 865 -39.62 36.41 28.40
CA TYR A 865 -38.45 37.27 28.51
C TYR A 865 -38.88 38.70 28.85
N TYR A 866 -38.16 39.31 29.77
CA TYR A 866 -38.36 40.71 30.18
C TYR A 866 -37.34 41.58 29.47
N ILE A 867 -37.78 42.74 28.99
CA ILE A 867 -36.97 43.63 28.15
C ILE A 867 -36.79 44.94 28.89
N ARG A 868 -35.56 45.44 28.93
CA ARG A 868 -35.24 46.81 29.36
C ARG A 868 -34.89 47.64 28.11
N PHE A 869 -35.59 48.74 27.96
CA PHE A 869 -35.42 49.72 26.90
C PHE A 869 -34.56 50.87 27.41
N THR A 870 -33.53 51.22 26.66
CA THR A 870 -32.57 52.29 26.98
C THR A 870 -32.39 53.22 25.80
N SER A 871 -32.24 54.52 26.06
CA SER A 871 -32.07 55.58 25.06
C SER A 871 -31.09 56.61 25.58
N ASN A 872 -30.40 57.31 24.68
CA ASN A 872 -29.48 58.39 25.04
C ASN A 872 -30.20 59.69 25.42
N THR A 873 -31.50 59.81 25.12
CA THR A 873 -32.27 61.05 25.30
C THR A 873 -33.35 60.95 26.38
N ALA A 874 -33.56 59.76 26.97
CA ALA A 874 -34.58 59.51 27.98
C ALA A 874 -34.21 58.34 28.90
N CYS A 875 -34.71 58.37 30.14
CA CYS A 875 -34.53 57.34 31.15
C CYS A 875 -35.18 56.01 30.77
N PRO A 876 -34.64 54.87 31.25
CA PRO A 876 -35.08 53.54 30.84
C PRO A 876 -36.54 53.23 31.15
N ASN A 877 -37.09 52.22 30.44
CA ASN A 877 -38.41 51.62 30.69
C ASN A 877 -38.36 50.09 30.47
N THR A 878 -39.39 49.32 30.84
CA THR A 878 -39.40 47.83 30.75
C THR A 878 -40.66 47.25 30.09
N GLY A 879 -40.56 46.05 29.48
CA GLY A 879 -41.66 45.31 28.83
C GLY A 879 -41.46 43.77 28.83
N VAL A 880 -42.40 43.00 28.24
CA VAL A 880 -42.43 41.52 28.31
C VAL A 880 -42.71 40.86 26.94
N LEU A 881 -41.88 39.90 26.54
CA LEU A 881 -42.00 39.08 25.31
C LEU A 881 -42.21 37.60 25.64
N THR A 882 -43.21 36.96 25.04
CA THR A 882 -43.43 35.50 25.14
C THR A 882 -43.23 34.81 23.80
N LEU A 883 -42.32 33.83 23.73
CA LEU A 883 -42.05 32.99 22.56
C LEU A 883 -42.53 31.56 22.80
N VAL A 884 -43.17 30.95 21.81
CA VAL A 884 -43.66 29.56 21.87
C VAL A 884 -42.99 28.73 20.78
N LEU A 885 -42.30 27.65 21.18
CA LEU A 885 -41.72 26.66 20.26
C LEU A 885 -42.80 25.71 19.75
N LYS A 886 -42.80 25.49 18.45
CA LYS A 886 -43.60 24.46 17.79
C LYS A 886 -42.67 23.51 17.03
N SER A 887 -42.88 22.21 17.20
CA SER A 887 -42.16 21.20 16.44
C SER A 887 -42.96 20.78 15.19
N PRO A 888 -42.31 20.69 14.02
CA PRO A 888 -42.88 20.05 12.85
C PRO A 888 -42.94 18.52 13.07
N LYS A 889 -43.39 17.79 12.04
CA LYS A 889 -43.49 16.33 12.05
C LYS A 889 -42.73 15.80 10.82
N LYS A 890 -42.06 14.66 10.94
CA LYS A 890 -41.50 13.92 9.79
C LYS A 890 -42.47 12.83 9.34
N SER A 891 -42.37 12.42 8.08
CA SER A 891 -43.10 11.27 7.54
C SER A 891 -42.53 9.95 8.07
N ASP A 892 -43.41 9.08 8.59
CA ASP A 892 -43.06 7.72 9.00
C ASP A 892 -43.12 6.70 7.84
N THR A 893 -43.83 7.07 6.77
CA THR A 893 -44.06 6.22 5.58
C THR A 893 -43.00 6.42 4.51
N LEU A 894 -42.40 7.60 4.42
CA LEU A 894 -41.42 7.91 3.39
C LEU A 894 -40.10 7.16 3.65
N ARG A 895 -39.72 6.30 2.71
CA ARG A 895 -38.51 5.47 2.74
C ARG A 895 -37.90 5.41 1.35
N ASP A 896 -36.59 5.19 1.30
CA ASP A 896 -35.89 4.94 0.04
C ASP A 896 -36.54 3.79 -0.74
N GLN A 897 -36.61 3.94 -2.06
CA GLN A 897 -37.24 2.98 -2.96
C GLN A 897 -36.23 2.48 -3.99
N VAL A 898 -36.40 1.22 -4.43
CA VAL A 898 -35.65 0.63 -5.53
C VAL A 898 -36.63 0.33 -6.65
N VAL A 899 -36.34 0.80 -7.87
CA VAL A 899 -37.22 0.63 -9.05
C VAL A 899 -36.45 0.10 -10.24
N CYS A 900 -37.16 -0.47 -11.21
CA CYS A 900 -36.54 -0.93 -12.44
C CYS A 900 -36.05 0.23 -13.31
N PRO A 901 -35.02 0.04 -14.16
CA PRO A 901 -34.56 1.08 -15.07
C PRO A 901 -35.69 1.63 -15.94
N GLY A 902 -35.96 2.93 -15.83
CA GLY A 902 -37.05 3.62 -16.55
C GLY A 902 -38.41 3.63 -15.83
N GLU A 903 -38.55 2.87 -14.75
CA GLU A 903 -39.74 2.91 -13.90
C GLU A 903 -39.69 4.05 -12.89
N LYS A 904 -40.86 4.37 -12.32
CA LYS A 904 -41.03 5.37 -11.28
C LYS A 904 -41.61 4.72 -10.04
N ALA A 905 -41.07 5.07 -8.87
CA ALA A 905 -41.66 4.72 -7.58
C ALA A 905 -42.70 5.77 -7.19
N THR A 906 -43.75 5.33 -6.52
CA THR A 906 -44.61 6.22 -5.76
C THR A 906 -43.92 6.54 -4.44
N LEU A 907 -43.43 7.77 -4.31
CA LEU A 907 -42.96 8.30 -3.03
C LEU A 907 -44.15 8.89 -2.31
N ASP A 908 -44.53 8.32 -1.17
CA ASP A 908 -45.67 8.77 -0.37
C ASP A 908 -45.21 9.26 1.01
N ALA A 909 -45.39 10.55 1.25
CA ALA A 909 -45.07 11.17 2.53
C ALA A 909 -46.11 10.87 3.63
N GLY A 910 -47.19 10.16 3.31
CA GLY A 910 -48.23 9.75 4.26
C GLY A 910 -49.17 10.91 4.64
N PRO A 911 -50.31 10.59 5.26
CA PRO A 911 -51.31 11.60 5.64
C PRO A 911 -50.88 12.40 6.89
N ASP A 912 -51.74 13.33 7.33
CA ASP A 912 -51.61 14.17 8.55
C ASP A 912 -50.66 15.38 8.48
N PHE A 913 -50.20 15.77 7.29
CA PHE A 913 -49.53 17.06 7.09
C PHE A 913 -50.49 18.11 6.52
N ILE A 914 -50.29 19.37 6.91
CA ILE A 914 -51.06 20.53 6.47
C ILE A 914 -50.70 20.90 5.02
N SER A 915 -49.45 20.68 4.61
CA SER A 915 -48.98 20.92 3.24
C SER A 915 -47.81 20.02 2.86
N TYR A 916 -47.65 19.79 1.56
CA TYR A 916 -46.53 19.08 0.96
C TYR A 916 -45.92 19.98 -0.12
N LEU A 917 -44.59 20.00 -0.24
CA LEU A 917 -43.89 20.59 -1.38
C LEU A 917 -42.67 19.75 -1.73
N TRP A 918 -42.75 19.01 -2.82
CA TRP A 918 -41.68 18.16 -3.31
C TRP A 918 -40.62 18.97 -4.05
N SER A 919 -39.40 18.44 -4.14
CA SER A 919 -38.31 18.99 -4.96
C SER A 919 -38.67 19.13 -6.45
N THR A 920 -39.71 18.42 -6.91
CA THR A 920 -40.29 18.53 -8.25
C THR A 920 -41.25 19.72 -8.41
N GLY A 921 -41.58 20.41 -7.32
CA GLY A 921 -42.60 21.45 -7.25
C GLY A 921 -44.02 20.95 -7.00
N ALA A 922 -44.24 19.63 -6.92
CA ALA A 922 -45.56 19.07 -6.64
C ALA A 922 -45.99 19.32 -5.18
N THR A 923 -47.29 19.51 -4.95
CA THR A 923 -47.85 19.79 -3.62
C THR A 923 -48.79 18.70 -3.09
N THR A 924 -48.81 17.56 -3.76
CA THR A 924 -49.59 16.37 -3.40
C THR A 924 -48.90 15.52 -2.35
N GLN A 925 -49.65 14.69 -1.61
CA GLN A 925 -49.12 13.78 -0.58
C GLN A 925 -48.06 12.82 -1.15
N SER A 926 -48.26 12.38 -2.40
CA SER A 926 -47.36 11.49 -3.10
C SER A 926 -46.97 12.02 -4.48
N ILE A 927 -45.84 11.54 -4.99
CA ILE A 927 -45.34 11.79 -6.35
C ILE A 927 -44.86 10.50 -7.01
N LEU A 928 -44.88 10.48 -8.33
CA LEU A 928 -44.17 9.47 -9.13
C LEU A 928 -42.77 9.98 -9.48
N ALA A 929 -41.76 9.30 -8.95
CA ALA A 929 -40.36 9.69 -9.05
C ALA A 929 -39.54 8.57 -9.70
N GLY A 930 -38.76 8.91 -10.73
CA GLY A 930 -37.79 7.99 -11.32
C GLY A 930 -36.54 7.90 -10.44
N ALA A 931 -35.48 7.25 -10.90
CA ALA A 931 -34.25 7.21 -10.15
C ALA A 931 -33.63 8.61 -9.95
N GLY A 932 -33.26 8.91 -8.71
CA GLY A 932 -32.75 10.22 -8.32
C GLY A 932 -32.98 10.53 -6.84
N ASN A 933 -32.39 11.63 -6.39
CA ASN A 933 -32.54 12.13 -5.03
C ASN A 933 -33.71 13.14 -4.98
N TYR A 934 -34.65 12.92 -4.08
CA TYR A 934 -35.81 13.77 -3.88
C TYR A 934 -35.88 14.26 -2.43
N TYR A 935 -36.64 15.32 -2.22
CA TYR A 935 -37.04 15.74 -0.88
C TYR A 935 -38.49 16.25 -0.91
N VAL A 936 -39.13 16.23 0.25
CA VAL A 936 -40.44 16.85 0.48
C VAL A 936 -40.38 17.76 1.69
N ASP A 937 -40.90 18.97 1.54
CA ASP A 937 -41.16 19.92 2.61
C ASP A 937 -42.56 19.67 3.18
N LEU A 938 -42.63 19.27 4.45
CA LEU A 938 -43.85 18.85 5.14
C LEU A 938 -44.30 19.93 6.13
N GLY A 939 -45.45 20.53 5.88
CA GLY A 939 -46.07 21.50 6.78
C GLY A 939 -46.81 20.81 7.92
N PHE A 940 -46.45 21.09 9.17
CA PHE A 940 -47.17 20.60 10.35
C PHE A 940 -47.09 21.61 11.49
N ASN A 941 -48.21 21.86 12.18
CA ASN A 941 -48.32 22.80 13.30
C ASN A 941 -47.80 24.24 13.00
N GLY A 942 -47.84 24.66 11.74
CA GLY A 942 -47.32 25.95 11.28
C GLY A 942 -45.81 26.00 11.00
N CYS A 943 -45.12 24.86 11.07
CA CYS A 943 -43.70 24.69 10.77
C CYS A 943 -43.49 23.78 9.57
N ILE A 944 -42.32 23.86 8.91
CA ILE A 944 -41.99 23.07 7.72
C ILE A 944 -40.77 22.21 8.00
N TYR A 945 -40.85 20.90 7.73
CA TYR A 945 -39.72 19.97 7.84
C TYR A 945 -39.36 19.36 6.49
N ARG A 946 -38.08 19.45 6.09
CA ARG A 946 -37.58 18.86 4.85
C ARG A 946 -37.08 17.44 5.07
N GLN A 947 -37.69 16.48 4.41
CA GLN A 947 -37.28 15.07 4.46
C GLN A 947 -36.73 14.60 3.10
N TYR A 948 -35.53 14.02 3.12
CA TYR A 948 -34.87 13.45 1.93
C TYR A 948 -35.26 11.99 1.73
N VAL A 949 -35.31 11.57 0.46
CA VAL A 949 -35.57 10.19 0.04
C VAL A 949 -34.88 9.90 -1.29
N ASN A 950 -34.32 8.71 -1.43
CA ASN A 950 -33.64 8.29 -2.65
C ASN A 950 -34.43 7.20 -3.38
N VAL A 951 -34.54 7.36 -4.70
CA VAL A 951 -35.03 6.32 -5.60
C VAL A 951 -33.84 5.80 -6.39
N THR A 952 -33.49 4.54 -6.17
CA THR A 952 -32.35 3.90 -6.86
C THR A 952 -32.85 2.91 -7.91
N THR A 953 -32.03 2.68 -8.94
CA THR A 953 -32.35 1.65 -9.93
C THR A 953 -31.89 0.27 -9.45
N ALA A 954 -32.75 -0.73 -9.60
CA ALA A 954 -32.38 -2.12 -9.38
C ALA A 954 -31.28 -2.51 -10.37
N GLN A 955 -30.22 -3.16 -9.86
CA GLN A 955 -29.13 -3.63 -10.69
C GLN A 955 -29.56 -4.92 -11.39
N ALA A 956 -29.47 -4.97 -12.72
CA ALA A 956 -29.78 -6.19 -13.45
C ALA A 956 -28.79 -7.32 -13.09
N PRO A 957 -29.25 -8.56 -12.91
CA PRO A 957 -28.35 -9.70 -12.78
C PRO A 957 -27.53 -9.86 -14.06
N THR A 958 -26.31 -10.39 -13.95
CA THR A 958 -25.46 -10.65 -15.12
C THR A 958 -25.28 -12.16 -15.27
N ILE A 959 -25.65 -12.72 -16.43
CA ILE A 959 -25.36 -14.13 -16.77
C ILE A 959 -23.88 -14.24 -17.09
N THR A 960 -23.11 -14.73 -16.13
CA THR A 960 -21.65 -14.85 -16.22
C THR A 960 -21.22 -16.01 -17.11
N LYS A 961 -21.97 -17.12 -17.07
CA LYS A 961 -21.63 -18.33 -17.83
C LYS A 961 -22.87 -19.18 -18.11
N ILE A 962 -22.91 -19.83 -19.27
CA ILE A 962 -23.85 -20.90 -19.58
C ILE A 962 -23.03 -22.14 -19.92
N GLU A 963 -23.15 -23.19 -19.13
CA GLU A 963 -22.48 -24.48 -19.36
C GLU A 963 -23.44 -25.45 -20.02
N THR A 964 -23.10 -25.95 -21.20
CA THR A 964 -23.89 -26.97 -21.90
C THR A 964 -23.18 -28.31 -21.88
N SER A 965 -23.90 -29.38 -21.56
CA SER A 965 -23.39 -30.76 -21.54
C SER A 965 -24.45 -31.71 -22.10
N GLY A 966 -24.19 -32.29 -23.27
CA GLY A 966 -25.19 -33.10 -23.97
C GLY A 966 -26.43 -32.30 -24.31
N SER A 967 -27.59 -32.70 -23.77
CA SER A 967 -28.86 -32.00 -23.91
C SER A 967 -29.15 -31.00 -22.79
N ASP A 968 -28.23 -30.77 -21.85
CA ASP A 968 -28.52 -30.05 -20.62
C ASP A 968 -27.74 -28.73 -20.56
N ALA A 969 -28.27 -27.74 -19.84
CA ALA A 969 -27.68 -26.42 -19.66
C ALA A 969 -27.76 -25.94 -18.20
N ILE A 970 -26.65 -25.44 -17.68
CA ILE A 970 -26.54 -24.82 -16.35
C ILE A 970 -26.22 -23.34 -16.50
N ILE A 971 -26.99 -22.48 -15.82
CA ILE A 971 -26.94 -21.02 -15.94
C ILE A 971 -26.27 -20.43 -14.70
N HIS A 972 -25.18 -19.70 -14.87
CA HIS A 972 -24.47 -19.02 -13.78
C HIS A 972 -24.70 -17.51 -13.86
N VAL A 973 -25.01 -16.93 -12.69
CA VAL A 973 -25.46 -15.54 -12.57
C VAL A 973 -24.74 -14.87 -11.40
N SER A 974 -24.38 -13.60 -11.56
CA SER A 974 -23.84 -12.76 -10.49
C SER A 974 -24.43 -11.35 -10.57
N GLY A 975 -24.43 -10.61 -9.46
CA GLY A 975 -25.00 -9.26 -9.41
C GLY A 975 -26.53 -9.25 -9.40
N GLY A 976 -27.13 -8.08 -9.22
CA GLY A 976 -28.58 -7.94 -9.01
C GLY A 976 -29.10 -8.60 -7.73
N THR A 977 -30.41 -8.67 -7.58
CA THR A 977 -31.05 -9.06 -6.30
C THR A 977 -31.42 -10.55 -6.29
N PRO A 978 -30.76 -11.40 -5.48
CA PRO A 978 -31.16 -12.80 -5.30
C PRO A 978 -32.41 -12.93 -4.40
N PRO A 979 -33.19 -14.03 -4.50
CA PRO A 979 -32.97 -15.22 -5.35
C PRO A 979 -33.37 -15.03 -6.82
N TYR A 980 -32.69 -15.73 -7.73
CA TYR A 980 -32.95 -15.66 -9.17
C TYR A 980 -33.93 -16.73 -9.65
N GLN A 981 -34.65 -16.43 -10.73
CA GLN A 981 -35.47 -17.37 -11.49
C GLN A 981 -35.00 -17.45 -12.95
N TYR A 982 -35.18 -18.61 -13.55
CA TYR A 982 -34.64 -18.97 -14.86
C TYR A 982 -35.76 -19.46 -15.78
N SER A 983 -35.75 -19.09 -17.05
CA SER A 983 -36.71 -19.57 -18.05
C SER A 983 -36.05 -19.76 -19.42
N LEU A 984 -36.61 -20.64 -20.27
CA LEU A 984 -36.20 -20.80 -21.67
C LEU A 984 -37.16 -20.16 -22.68
N ASN A 985 -38.39 -19.88 -22.28
CA ASN A 985 -39.38 -19.21 -23.13
C ASN A 985 -39.70 -17.78 -22.66
N GLY A 986 -39.14 -17.37 -21.51
CA GLY A 986 -39.37 -16.05 -20.92
C GLY A 986 -40.74 -15.90 -20.25
N ILE A 987 -41.48 -17.01 -20.08
CA ILE A 987 -42.82 -17.05 -19.49
C ILE A 987 -42.82 -18.01 -18.28
N ASP A 988 -42.32 -19.23 -18.47
CA ASP A 988 -42.29 -20.25 -17.43
C ASP A 988 -40.96 -20.20 -16.69
N PHE A 989 -40.97 -19.56 -15.51
CA PHE A 989 -39.79 -19.38 -14.68
C PHE A 989 -39.68 -20.45 -13.59
N GLN A 990 -38.48 -21.01 -13.40
CA GLN A 990 -38.13 -21.98 -12.37
C GLN A 990 -37.00 -21.45 -11.47
N SER A 991 -36.91 -21.94 -10.23
CA SER A 991 -35.84 -21.57 -9.29
C SER A 991 -34.51 -22.28 -9.57
N SER A 992 -34.56 -23.46 -10.21
CA SER A 992 -33.37 -24.21 -10.61
C SER A 992 -32.69 -23.52 -11.78
N ASN A 993 -31.37 -23.40 -11.71
CA ASN A 993 -30.54 -22.88 -12.80
C ASN A 993 -30.16 -23.97 -13.83
N ILE A 994 -30.75 -25.17 -13.73
CA ILE A 994 -30.46 -26.32 -14.59
C ILE A 994 -31.67 -26.63 -15.48
N PHE A 995 -31.44 -26.73 -16.79
CA PHE A 995 -32.39 -27.20 -17.79
C PHE A 995 -31.90 -28.51 -18.39
N VAL A 996 -32.78 -29.52 -18.45
CA VAL A 996 -32.44 -30.87 -18.94
C VAL A 996 -33.26 -31.24 -20.18
N GLY A 997 -32.70 -32.09 -21.04
CA GLY A 997 -33.43 -32.66 -22.18
C GLY A 997 -33.73 -31.67 -23.32
N LEU A 998 -32.89 -30.66 -23.51
CA LEU A 998 -33.02 -29.66 -24.56
C LEU A 998 -32.78 -30.26 -25.95
N THR A 999 -33.59 -29.83 -26.91
CA THR A 999 -33.43 -30.22 -28.32
C THR A 999 -32.18 -29.59 -28.92
N ARG A 1000 -31.63 -30.19 -29.98
CA ARG A 1000 -30.48 -29.61 -30.69
C ARG A 1000 -30.82 -28.24 -31.29
N GLY A 1001 -29.89 -27.30 -31.22
CA GLY A 1001 -30.07 -25.95 -31.78
C GLY A 1001 -29.91 -24.83 -30.76
N ILE A 1002 -30.18 -23.60 -31.20
CA ILE A 1002 -30.03 -22.39 -30.39
C ILE A 1002 -31.22 -22.26 -29.44
N HIS A 1003 -30.92 -22.06 -28.16
CA HIS A 1003 -31.86 -21.77 -27.10
C HIS A 1003 -31.58 -20.38 -26.53
N LYS A 1004 -32.58 -19.75 -25.93
CA LYS A 1004 -32.44 -18.47 -25.23
C LYS A 1004 -32.84 -18.66 -23.78
N VAL A 1005 -31.96 -18.31 -22.85
CA VAL A 1005 -32.30 -18.27 -21.42
C VAL A 1005 -32.69 -16.85 -21.02
N TYR A 1006 -33.60 -16.75 -20.06
CA TYR A 1006 -34.06 -15.55 -19.39
C TYR A 1006 -33.77 -15.72 -17.90
N VAL A 1007 -33.10 -14.76 -17.27
CA VAL A 1007 -32.79 -14.75 -15.84
C VAL A 1007 -33.38 -13.52 -15.19
N LEU A 1008 -34.27 -13.72 -14.24
CA LEU A 1008 -34.96 -12.67 -13.50
C LEU A 1008 -34.49 -12.67 -12.04
N GLY A 1009 -34.10 -11.49 -11.53
CA GLY A 1009 -33.85 -11.32 -10.10
C GLY A 1009 -35.15 -11.22 -9.30
N SER A 1010 -35.04 -11.26 -7.97
CA SER A 1010 -36.20 -11.11 -7.09
C SER A 1010 -36.83 -9.72 -7.14
N ASP A 1011 -36.11 -8.74 -7.70
CA ASP A 1011 -36.58 -7.40 -8.03
C ASP A 1011 -37.62 -7.38 -9.17
N GLY A 1012 -37.72 -8.44 -9.96
CA GLY A 1012 -38.81 -8.63 -10.94
C GLY A 1012 -38.77 -7.71 -12.16
N CYS A 1013 -37.67 -6.97 -12.35
CA CYS A 1013 -37.59 -5.87 -13.30
C CYS A 1013 -37.59 -6.25 -14.78
N MET A 1014 -36.45 -6.68 -15.30
CA MET A 1014 -36.34 -7.23 -16.64
C MET A 1014 -35.42 -8.44 -16.59
N PRO A 1015 -35.83 -9.57 -17.18
CA PRO A 1015 -34.95 -10.70 -17.26
C PRO A 1015 -33.79 -10.37 -18.19
N VAL A 1016 -32.56 -10.61 -17.76
CA VAL A 1016 -31.44 -10.60 -18.68
C VAL A 1016 -31.52 -11.85 -19.54
N THR A 1017 -31.25 -11.70 -20.84
CA THR A 1017 -31.40 -12.80 -21.79
C THR A 1017 -30.08 -13.14 -22.45
N LYS A 1018 -29.91 -14.41 -22.76
CA LYS A 1018 -28.70 -14.88 -23.44
C LYS A 1018 -28.97 -16.10 -24.29
N GLU A 1019 -28.47 -16.08 -25.51
CA GLU A 1019 -28.57 -17.23 -26.42
C GLU A 1019 -27.42 -18.20 -26.17
N PHE A 1020 -27.73 -19.49 -26.21
CA PHE A 1020 -26.76 -20.57 -26.09
C PHE A 1020 -27.11 -21.69 -27.05
N LEU A 1021 -26.12 -22.49 -27.46
CA LEU A 1021 -26.29 -23.54 -28.46
C LEU A 1021 -26.13 -24.91 -27.81
N ILE A 1022 -27.11 -25.78 -28.01
CA ILE A 1022 -26.99 -27.21 -27.77
C ILE A 1022 -26.49 -27.84 -29.08
N LEU A 1023 -25.18 -28.08 -29.14
CA LEU A 1023 -24.50 -28.60 -30.32
C LEU A 1023 -24.69 -30.12 -30.43
N ASN A 1024 -25.23 -30.57 -31.56
CA ASN A 1024 -25.40 -32.00 -31.83
C ASN A 1024 -24.36 -32.51 -32.82
N LEU A 1025 -23.36 -33.22 -32.31
CA LEU A 1025 -22.25 -33.75 -33.09
C LEU A 1025 -22.60 -35.11 -33.67
N ILE A 1026 -23.08 -35.12 -34.92
CA ILE A 1026 -23.31 -36.36 -35.67
C ILE A 1026 -21.98 -36.96 -36.15
N ASN A 1027 -21.88 -38.29 -36.19
CA ASN A 1027 -20.66 -39.03 -36.57
C ASN A 1027 -20.82 -39.81 -37.88
N ALA A 1028 -21.93 -39.63 -38.62
CA ALA A 1028 -22.12 -40.21 -39.94
C ALA A 1028 -22.95 -39.29 -40.85
N ILE A 1029 -22.58 -39.27 -42.13
CA ILE A 1029 -23.39 -38.73 -43.23
C ILE A 1029 -23.54 -39.79 -44.33
N THR A 1030 -24.69 -39.77 -45.01
CA THR A 1030 -25.03 -40.66 -46.13
C THR A 1030 -25.34 -39.81 -47.35
N PRO A 1031 -24.34 -39.23 -48.03
CA PRO A 1031 -24.54 -38.29 -49.14
C PRO A 1031 -25.00 -39.01 -50.43
N ASN A 1032 -26.20 -39.57 -50.42
CA ASN A 1032 -26.83 -40.29 -51.53
C ASN A 1032 -27.94 -39.47 -52.23
N GLY A 1033 -28.28 -38.30 -51.70
CA GLY A 1033 -29.25 -37.37 -52.28
C GLY A 1033 -30.71 -37.70 -51.94
N ASP A 1034 -30.97 -38.46 -50.88
CA ASP A 1034 -32.34 -38.81 -50.44
C ASP A 1034 -32.98 -37.78 -49.50
N GLY A 1035 -32.25 -36.72 -49.15
CA GLY A 1035 -32.66 -35.65 -48.23
C GLY A 1035 -32.37 -35.95 -46.76
N ILE A 1036 -31.83 -37.13 -46.42
CA ILE A 1036 -31.62 -37.60 -45.05
C ILE A 1036 -30.13 -37.79 -44.77
N ASN A 1037 -29.58 -37.03 -43.82
CA ASN A 1037 -28.16 -37.06 -43.44
C ASN A 1037 -27.19 -36.86 -44.61
N ASP A 1038 -27.62 -36.20 -45.67
CA ASP A 1038 -26.79 -35.92 -46.85
C ASP A 1038 -25.64 -34.95 -46.57
N VAL A 1039 -25.81 -34.08 -45.57
CA VAL A 1039 -24.85 -33.02 -45.25
C VAL A 1039 -24.54 -32.97 -43.76
N LEU A 1040 -23.28 -32.69 -43.46
CA LEU A 1040 -22.84 -32.28 -42.13
C LEU A 1040 -23.10 -30.77 -42.00
N ASN A 1041 -24.12 -30.36 -41.24
CA ASN A 1041 -24.50 -28.96 -41.10
C ASN A 1041 -24.29 -28.46 -39.67
N TYR A 1042 -23.32 -27.56 -39.50
CA TYR A 1042 -23.03 -26.88 -38.23
C TYR A 1042 -23.22 -25.36 -38.32
N SER A 1043 -24.13 -24.89 -39.17
CA SER A 1043 -24.38 -23.46 -39.40
C SER A 1043 -24.93 -22.71 -38.19
N ASP A 1044 -25.45 -23.41 -37.18
CA ASP A 1044 -25.89 -22.80 -35.92
C ASP A 1044 -24.75 -22.31 -35.04
N LEU A 1045 -23.51 -22.73 -35.33
CA LEU A 1045 -22.32 -22.14 -34.72
C LEU A 1045 -22.14 -20.66 -35.08
N ARG A 1046 -22.94 -20.09 -35.99
CA ARG A 1046 -22.91 -18.65 -36.32
C ARG A 1046 -23.06 -17.69 -35.14
N ILE A 1047 -23.60 -18.16 -34.00
CA ILE A 1047 -23.68 -17.36 -32.76
C ILE A 1047 -22.35 -17.28 -32.03
N LYS A 1048 -21.37 -18.10 -32.41
CA LYS A 1048 -20.01 -18.14 -31.87
C LYS A 1048 -19.06 -17.28 -32.74
N GLN A 1049 -17.97 -16.80 -32.15
CA GLN A 1049 -16.98 -15.97 -32.85
C GLN A 1049 -15.93 -16.85 -33.54
N ASP A 1050 -15.33 -16.38 -34.63
CA ASP A 1050 -14.18 -17.03 -35.31
C ASP A 1050 -14.35 -18.53 -35.61
N VAL A 1051 -15.55 -18.93 -36.04
CA VAL A 1051 -15.86 -20.33 -36.29
C VAL A 1051 -15.17 -20.82 -37.56
N SER A 1052 -14.48 -21.95 -37.47
CA SER A 1052 -13.91 -22.66 -38.61
C SER A 1052 -14.18 -24.15 -38.50
N ILE A 1053 -14.49 -24.78 -39.62
CA ILE A 1053 -14.55 -26.25 -39.77
C ILE A 1053 -13.51 -26.69 -40.80
N GLU A 1054 -12.77 -27.74 -40.48
CA GLU A 1054 -11.84 -28.42 -41.37
C GLU A 1054 -12.15 -29.90 -41.35
N VAL A 1055 -12.07 -30.58 -42.50
CA VAL A 1055 -12.24 -32.03 -42.62
C VAL A 1055 -11.09 -32.59 -43.44
N VAL A 1056 -10.51 -33.70 -42.99
CA VAL A 1056 -9.38 -34.38 -43.57
C VAL A 1056 -9.68 -35.86 -43.80
N ASP A 1057 -9.03 -36.48 -44.78
CA ASP A 1057 -9.06 -37.93 -45.00
C ASP A 1057 -8.12 -38.69 -44.04
N ARG A 1058 -8.04 -40.02 -44.20
CA ARG A 1058 -7.22 -40.90 -43.36
C ARG A 1058 -5.71 -40.65 -43.44
N TYR A 1059 -5.26 -39.95 -44.47
CA TYR A 1059 -3.86 -39.58 -44.68
C TYR A 1059 -3.59 -38.13 -44.24
N GLY A 1060 -4.59 -37.45 -43.65
CA GLY A 1060 -4.50 -36.07 -43.22
C GLY A 1060 -4.66 -35.06 -44.36
N ALA A 1061 -4.97 -35.50 -45.59
CA ALA A 1061 -5.21 -34.59 -46.69
C ALA A 1061 -6.55 -33.87 -46.48
N MET A 1062 -6.52 -32.54 -46.52
CA MET A 1062 -7.71 -31.72 -46.34
C MET A 1062 -8.69 -31.92 -47.51
N VAL A 1063 -9.91 -32.31 -47.17
CA VAL A 1063 -10.99 -32.56 -48.13
C VAL A 1063 -12.08 -31.50 -48.08
N TYR A 1064 -12.21 -30.77 -46.97
CA TYR A 1064 -13.13 -29.64 -46.84
C TYR A 1064 -12.65 -28.64 -45.80
N ARG A 1065 -12.97 -27.35 -46.03
CA ARG A 1065 -12.74 -26.27 -45.07
C ARG A 1065 -13.77 -25.16 -45.27
N SER A 1066 -14.26 -24.60 -44.18
CA SER A 1066 -15.09 -23.39 -44.21
C SER A 1066 -14.85 -22.51 -42.99
N ALA A 1067 -14.74 -21.21 -43.23
CA ALA A 1067 -14.67 -20.15 -42.22
C ALA A 1067 -15.68 -19.02 -42.50
N ASN A 1068 -16.55 -19.18 -43.52
CA ASN A 1068 -17.35 -18.10 -44.08
C ASN A 1068 -18.82 -18.13 -43.61
N LYS A 1069 -19.08 -18.52 -42.36
CA LYS A 1069 -20.44 -18.65 -41.78
C LYS A 1069 -21.38 -19.66 -42.45
N ASN A 1070 -20.90 -20.42 -43.44
CA ASN A 1070 -21.60 -21.55 -44.05
C ASN A 1070 -20.84 -22.85 -43.74
N TYR A 1071 -21.15 -23.48 -42.61
CA TYR A 1071 -20.42 -24.64 -42.07
C TYR A 1071 -21.12 -25.95 -42.44
N SER A 1072 -21.42 -26.10 -43.73
CA SER A 1072 -22.12 -27.25 -44.29
C SER A 1072 -21.26 -27.99 -45.31
N TRP A 1073 -21.14 -29.31 -45.16
CA TRP A 1073 -20.34 -30.18 -46.03
C TRP A 1073 -21.14 -31.39 -46.52
N ASP A 1074 -21.11 -31.63 -47.83
CA ASP A 1074 -21.87 -32.69 -48.52
C ASP A 1074 -21.07 -33.98 -48.77
N GLY A 1075 -19.92 -34.15 -48.11
CA GLY A 1075 -19.08 -35.33 -48.27
C GLY A 1075 -18.26 -35.37 -49.57
N LYS A 1076 -18.13 -34.25 -50.28
CA LYS A 1076 -17.32 -34.15 -51.51
C LYS A 1076 -16.03 -33.36 -51.29
N SER A 1077 -15.02 -33.64 -52.12
CA SER A 1077 -13.80 -32.83 -52.25
C SER A 1077 -13.64 -32.37 -53.70
N GLY A 1078 -13.53 -31.06 -53.92
CA GLY A 1078 -13.44 -30.47 -55.27
C GLY A 1078 -14.62 -30.85 -56.19
N GLY A 1079 -15.81 -31.10 -55.63
CA GLY A 1079 -17.00 -31.53 -56.36
C GLY A 1079 -17.08 -33.03 -56.68
N ARG A 1080 -16.09 -33.84 -56.28
CA ARG A 1080 -16.08 -35.30 -56.46
C ARG A 1080 -16.47 -36.02 -55.16
N ASN A 1081 -17.22 -37.11 -55.29
CA ASN A 1081 -17.60 -37.94 -54.14
C ASN A 1081 -16.35 -38.56 -53.51
N LEU A 1082 -16.24 -38.43 -52.19
CA LEU A 1082 -15.21 -39.08 -51.42
C LEU A 1082 -15.61 -40.53 -51.13
N PRO A 1083 -14.67 -41.49 -51.11
CA PRO A 1083 -15.00 -42.89 -50.88
C PRO A 1083 -15.58 -43.14 -49.48
N THR A 1084 -16.39 -44.19 -49.36
CA THR A 1084 -16.90 -44.66 -48.07
C THR A 1084 -15.75 -44.91 -47.10
N GLY A 1085 -15.80 -44.29 -45.93
CA GLY A 1085 -14.73 -44.34 -44.95
C GLY A 1085 -14.87 -43.29 -43.87
N ALA A 1086 -14.01 -43.39 -42.86
CA ALA A 1086 -13.90 -42.38 -41.82
C ALA A 1086 -13.07 -41.19 -42.31
N TYR A 1087 -13.54 -40.01 -41.96
CA TYR A 1087 -12.88 -38.72 -42.14
C TYR A 1087 -12.83 -38.04 -40.77
N TRP A 1088 -11.90 -37.13 -40.59
CA TRP A 1088 -11.73 -36.43 -39.31
C TRP A 1088 -12.01 -34.96 -39.51
N TYR A 1089 -12.77 -34.40 -38.58
CA TYR A 1089 -13.09 -32.98 -38.63
C TYR A 1089 -12.59 -32.27 -37.39
N LEU A 1090 -12.30 -30.99 -37.57
CA LEU A 1090 -11.90 -30.06 -36.53
C LEU A 1090 -12.79 -28.82 -36.64
N LEU A 1091 -13.62 -28.61 -35.62
CA LEU A 1091 -14.30 -27.35 -35.40
C LEU A 1091 -13.51 -26.51 -34.42
N ARG A 1092 -13.47 -25.21 -34.66
CA ARG A 1092 -12.94 -24.20 -33.76
C ARG A 1092 -13.90 -23.03 -33.73
N TRP A 1093 -14.02 -22.38 -32.60
CA TRP A 1093 -14.69 -21.09 -32.43
C TRP A 1093 -14.18 -20.43 -31.16
N THR A 1094 -14.39 -19.13 -31.02
CA THR A 1094 -14.18 -18.39 -29.78
C THR A 1094 -15.52 -18.20 -29.08
N GLU A 1095 -15.60 -18.56 -27.80
CA GLU A 1095 -16.79 -18.27 -27.00
C GLU A 1095 -16.94 -16.75 -26.84
N PRO A 1096 -18.04 -16.15 -27.29
CA PRO A 1096 -18.18 -14.69 -27.30
C PRO A 1096 -18.06 -14.06 -25.91
N ASP A 1097 -18.38 -14.81 -24.86
CA ASP A 1097 -18.47 -14.33 -23.48
C ASP A 1097 -17.15 -14.39 -22.73
N THR A 1098 -16.48 -15.54 -22.78
CA THR A 1098 -15.23 -15.77 -22.05
C THR A 1098 -14.02 -15.35 -22.87
N LYS A 1099 -14.20 -15.09 -24.18
CA LYS A 1099 -13.14 -14.91 -25.17
C LYS A 1099 -12.19 -16.10 -25.26
N LEU A 1100 -12.61 -17.25 -24.72
CA LEU A 1100 -11.82 -18.47 -24.75
C LEU A 1100 -12.05 -19.22 -26.07
N PRO A 1101 -10.98 -19.68 -26.74
CA PRO A 1101 -11.09 -20.53 -27.91
C PRO A 1101 -11.57 -21.93 -27.49
N VAL A 1102 -12.58 -22.45 -28.19
CA VAL A 1102 -13.09 -23.81 -28.08
C VAL A 1102 -12.78 -24.55 -29.38
N SER A 1103 -12.26 -25.76 -29.26
CA SER A 1103 -12.02 -26.65 -30.38
C SER A 1103 -12.65 -28.01 -30.12
N TYR A 1104 -13.34 -28.53 -31.13
CA TYR A 1104 -13.92 -29.85 -31.11
C TYR A 1104 -13.41 -30.66 -32.30
N SER A 1105 -12.73 -31.77 -32.02
CA SER A 1105 -12.28 -32.71 -33.03
C SER A 1105 -13.05 -34.02 -32.93
N GLY A 1106 -13.45 -34.58 -34.06
CA GLY A 1106 -14.15 -35.85 -34.12
C GLY A 1106 -13.89 -36.57 -35.43
N TRP A 1107 -14.53 -37.72 -35.59
CA TRP A 1107 -14.58 -38.42 -36.86
C TRP A 1107 -16.01 -38.44 -37.39
N ILE A 1108 -16.12 -38.44 -38.71
CA ILE A 1108 -17.37 -38.57 -39.45
C ILE A 1108 -17.21 -39.71 -40.46
N LEU A 1109 -18.11 -40.68 -40.41
CA LEU A 1109 -18.21 -41.72 -41.42
C LEU A 1109 -18.99 -41.18 -42.61
N ILE A 1110 -18.34 -41.14 -43.78
CA ILE A 1110 -19.06 -41.07 -45.05
C ILE A 1110 -19.43 -42.49 -45.42
N LYS A 1111 -20.73 -42.76 -45.56
CA LYS A 1111 -21.23 -44.04 -46.06
C LYS A 1111 -21.98 -43.82 -47.36
N ASN A 1112 -21.27 -43.92 -48.47
CA ASN A 1112 -21.89 -44.03 -49.78
C ASN A 1112 -22.51 -45.42 -49.86
N ARG A 1113 -23.82 -45.48 -50.10
CA ARG A 1113 -24.46 -46.70 -50.60
C ARG A 1113 -24.30 -46.64 -52.12
N GLU A 1114 -23.73 -47.69 -52.71
CA GLU A 1114 -23.87 -47.90 -54.16
C GLU A 1114 -25.34 -48.08 -54.54
#